data_AF-A0AAE3GMQ7-F1
#
_entry.id   AF-A0AAE3GMQ7-F1
#
_cell.length_a   1.000
_cell.length_b   1.000
_cell.length_c   1.000
_cell.angle_alpha   90.00
_cell.angle_beta   90.00
_cell.angle_gamma   90.00
#
_symmetry.space_group_name_H-M   'P 1'
#
loop_
_entity.id
_entity.type
_entity.pdbx_description
1 polymer ?
#
loop_
_entity_poly.entity_id
_entity_poly.type
_entity_poly.pdbx_seq_one_letter_code
_entity_poly.pdbx_strand_id
1 'polypeptide(L)'
;MKPKYLSLAVLSLTALKTATEKQTILAQTPENNPSNKSPKQNQEDITSKPIPTVSPPEIIPNCEFKPPKDKKHISVTNSNPEANQDTIPPEIPSYCESKPENPEPNTSQESTPEKDPNYIIPPQIVAPEKVNPLTTTIPLNGNVITNRTEWETNDGYTFGENRSSNLDVNGILRITSEVEQQLTNDNVFTSDQRGSYLQLQTVKTHREIELTQTDPQTLQGLIIQESFTGNCFDQNPQTSNPNDQCTFTPALVTDRNSIDPVYFIPTRIDQFGNIGDAISPETLAILAQPGFQNRGVNGEVVGLDLYFPNLGATPGNTQGNRSTISRSENIDTSLLLGYSRVRQILKANDTESVLGRTIRGTGVIIGDDNTLLNGAVSLAAELLPDANPHLEGSPNPVNTNINRHLFEAANNARLPDNSWTVYQGGIGKAKHAETNTEGEVNLPSASYNSLWLGLSPVTERDRAATIQYQELGPERIIASGGGEGGANDNVSFVSNANGEEINSANLQDFYTQIYLTFLNRDVNFITKDKLTEDTTYYPHLSLTGDITSTNQLFRYYTGIITSDPIKAYIGGDYSRRFNNLVFNINAIGYLNPDRDYFSYVQTSLARGFRLSKNANITLSTGLRYAFKQTADPLDTPIDNSVSVGARANIGNFSLGLTQYFGNILPDSINTALGVDASLRLGTQGKITAYLSPSNNQLSYGAIGEYKFGSSPNSPALVLGWRRDHYDFGEDAFGDSLETGNDIFTILFRIGAPSNPLKLGNGE
;
A
#
# COMPACT_ATOMS: atom_id res chain seq x y z
N MET A 1 14.07 1.37 50.24
CA MET A 1 14.99 2.52 50.05
C MET A 1 14.52 3.32 48.85
N LYS A 2 14.55 4.65 48.97
CA LYS A 2 13.94 5.67 48.10
C LYS A 2 14.67 5.85 46.75
N PRO A 3 13.98 6.45 45.76
CA PRO A 3 14.44 6.63 44.37
C PRO A 3 15.28 7.89 44.18
N LYS A 4 15.96 8.03 43.03
CA LYS A 4 16.51 9.30 42.55
C LYS A 4 16.08 9.58 41.11
N TYR A 5 15.47 10.76 40.97
CA TYR A 5 15.17 11.52 39.77
C TYR A 5 16.43 11.90 38.98
N LEU A 6 16.30 12.07 37.65
CA LEU A 6 16.94 13.13 36.84
C LEU A 6 16.25 13.12 35.45
N SER A 7 15.33 14.05 35.17
CA SER A 7 15.52 15.40 34.60
C SER A 7 15.62 15.42 33.08
N LEU A 8 14.57 15.96 32.46
CA LEU A 8 14.53 16.55 31.12
C LEU A 8 15.74 17.48 30.91
N ALA A 9 16.41 17.35 29.76
CA ALA A 9 17.28 18.38 29.22
C ALA A 9 17.00 18.54 27.73
N VAL A 10 16.51 19.72 27.38
CA VAL A 10 16.39 20.27 26.03
C VAL A 10 17.79 20.40 25.44
N LEU A 11 18.03 19.81 24.26
CA LEU A 11 19.26 20.01 23.51
C LEU A 11 18.95 20.31 22.05
N SER A 12 18.96 21.61 21.77
CA SER A 12 19.18 22.21 20.46
C SER A 12 20.50 21.73 19.85
N LEU A 13 20.48 21.19 18.63
CA LEU A 13 21.69 20.92 17.85
C LEU A 13 21.70 21.76 16.57
N THR A 14 22.54 22.79 16.61
CA THR A 14 23.03 23.52 15.44
C THR A 14 24.40 22.95 15.09
N ALA A 15 24.63 22.72 13.79
CA ALA A 15 25.92 22.52 13.12
C ALA A 15 26.74 21.26 13.48
N LEU A 16 26.92 20.38 12.50
CA LEU A 16 28.20 19.73 12.26
C LEU A 16 28.46 19.61 10.75
N LYS A 17 29.69 19.99 10.38
CA LYS A 17 30.22 20.22 9.04
C LYS A 17 31.52 19.44 8.98
N THR A 18 31.61 18.40 8.16
CA THR A 18 32.85 17.77 7.64
C THR A 18 32.42 16.72 6.60
N ALA A 19 32.67 16.95 5.32
CA ALA A 19 33.91 16.64 4.60
C ALA A 19 34.00 15.15 4.22
N THR A 20 33.82 14.86 2.93
CA THR A 20 34.45 13.70 2.30
C THR A 20 34.91 14.09 0.90
N GLU A 21 36.19 13.89 0.71
CA GLU A 21 37.03 14.15 -0.44
C GLU A 21 36.97 12.94 -1.38
N LYS A 22 36.72 13.12 -2.68
CA LYS A 22 37.15 12.19 -3.73
C LYS A 22 37.49 12.94 -5.01
N GLN A 23 38.67 12.63 -5.51
CA GLN A 23 39.41 13.22 -6.62
C GLN A 23 39.05 12.58 -7.98
N THR A 24 38.96 13.45 -9.01
CA THR A 24 39.43 13.32 -10.42
C THR A 24 38.74 12.26 -11.31
N ILE A 25 38.27 12.54 -12.53
CA ILE A 25 39.04 12.85 -13.76
C ILE A 25 38.20 13.61 -14.82
N LEU A 26 38.93 14.44 -15.58
CA LEU A 26 38.58 15.30 -16.72
C LEU A 26 37.76 14.67 -17.86
N ALA A 27 36.88 15.49 -18.45
CA ALA A 27 36.81 15.66 -19.92
C ALA A 27 36.34 17.10 -20.24
N GLN A 28 37.06 17.76 -21.14
CA GLN A 28 36.92 19.18 -21.52
C GLN A 28 36.09 19.36 -22.82
N THR A 29 35.14 20.31 -22.78
CA THR A 29 34.68 21.27 -23.84
C THR A 29 34.08 20.78 -25.18
N PRO A 30 33.36 21.64 -25.97
CA PRO A 30 33.15 23.08 -25.83
C PRO A 30 31.71 23.62 -25.89
N GLU A 31 31.65 24.87 -25.44
CA GLU A 31 30.58 25.88 -25.55
C GLU A 31 30.06 26.09 -26.97
N ASN A 32 28.77 26.42 -27.08
CA ASN A 32 28.30 27.43 -28.03
C ASN A 32 27.03 28.09 -27.50
N ASN A 33 27.16 29.38 -27.22
CA ASN A 33 26.10 30.31 -26.86
C ASN A 33 25.73 31.10 -28.12
N PRO A 34 24.46 31.49 -28.33
CA PRO A 34 24.25 32.93 -28.35
C PRO A 34 22.94 33.39 -27.69
N SER A 35 23.05 34.62 -27.16
CA SER A 35 22.01 35.47 -26.59
C SER A 35 20.78 35.66 -27.48
N ASN A 36 19.60 35.89 -26.87
CA ASN A 36 18.81 37.06 -27.26
C ASN A 36 17.85 37.61 -26.19
N LYS A 37 17.67 38.92 -26.28
CA LYS A 37 17.03 39.86 -25.34
C LYS A 37 15.49 39.77 -25.31
N SER A 38 14.93 40.21 -24.17
CA SER A 38 13.51 40.52 -23.93
C SER A 38 12.91 41.54 -24.92
N PRO A 39 11.57 41.71 -24.92
CA PRO A 39 11.05 42.96 -24.35
C PRO A 39 9.78 42.82 -23.49
N LYS A 40 9.62 43.80 -22.59
CA LYS A 40 8.42 44.13 -21.79
C LYS A 40 7.36 44.83 -22.65
N GLN A 41 6.07 44.67 -22.29
CA GLN A 41 4.93 45.60 -22.43
C GLN A 41 3.67 44.86 -21.92
N ASN A 42 2.60 45.43 -21.39
CA ASN A 42 2.27 46.71 -20.76
C ASN A 42 0.92 46.46 -20.02
N GLN A 43 0.68 47.23 -18.95
CA GLN A 43 -0.60 47.38 -18.24
C GLN A 43 -1.81 47.56 -19.17
N GLU A 44 -2.95 47.01 -18.77
CA GLU A 44 -4.24 47.71 -18.88
C GLU A 44 -5.18 47.33 -17.73
N ASP A 45 -5.74 48.37 -17.14
CA ASP A 45 -6.57 48.44 -15.94
C ASP A 45 -8.01 48.70 -16.43
N ILE A 46 -8.98 47.85 -16.10
CA ILE A 46 -10.40 48.12 -16.36
C ILE A 46 -11.22 47.81 -15.12
N THR A 47 -11.67 48.91 -14.52
CA THR A 47 -12.70 49.02 -13.51
C THR A 47 -14.08 48.65 -14.08
N SER A 48 -14.90 47.90 -13.34
CA SER A 48 -16.36 47.99 -13.47
C SER A 48 -17.07 47.67 -12.15
N LYS A 49 -18.12 48.47 -11.89
CA LYS A 49 -18.91 48.59 -10.65
C LYS A 49 -19.91 47.43 -10.42
N PRO A 50 -20.45 47.25 -9.20
CA PRO A 50 -21.26 46.10 -8.78
C PRO A 50 -22.78 46.37 -8.77
N ILE A 51 -23.63 45.39 -9.12
CA ILE A 51 -25.09 45.31 -8.84
C ILE A 51 -25.57 43.84 -9.05
N PRO A 52 -26.64 43.31 -8.41
CA PRO A 52 -27.06 43.33 -7.00
C PRO A 52 -27.13 41.92 -6.37
N THR A 53 -27.13 41.92 -5.05
CA THR A 53 -27.26 40.79 -4.12
C THR A 53 -28.64 40.12 -4.20
N VAL A 54 -28.68 38.79 -4.30
CA VAL A 54 -29.89 37.98 -4.04
C VAL A 54 -29.66 37.26 -2.71
N SER A 55 -30.47 37.62 -1.72
CA SER A 55 -30.45 37.06 -0.37
C SER A 55 -30.75 35.55 -0.38
N PRO A 56 -29.98 34.73 0.36
CA PRO A 56 -30.40 33.37 0.69
C PRO A 56 -31.48 33.39 1.80
N PRO A 57 -32.38 32.39 1.83
CA PRO A 57 -33.54 32.37 2.71
C PRO A 57 -33.16 32.22 4.19
N GLU A 58 -33.83 33.03 5.00
CA GLU A 58 -33.83 33.07 6.46
C GLU A 58 -34.35 31.74 7.03
N ILE A 59 -33.54 31.05 7.83
CA ILE A 59 -33.98 29.87 8.59
C ILE A 59 -34.63 30.39 9.87
N ILE A 60 -35.96 30.39 9.90
CA ILE A 60 -36.77 30.76 11.06
C ILE A 60 -36.68 29.63 12.10
N PRO A 61 -36.30 29.91 13.36
CA PRO A 61 -36.52 28.97 14.46
C PRO A 61 -38.01 28.93 14.80
N ASN A 62 -38.65 27.78 14.57
CA ASN A 62 -40.04 27.53 15.00
C ASN A 62 -40.10 27.44 16.53
N CYS A 63 -40.51 28.54 17.17
CA CYS A 63 -41.16 28.48 18.48
C CYS A 63 -42.68 28.37 18.24
N GLU A 64 -43.27 27.22 18.56
CA GLU A 64 -44.73 27.03 18.53
C GLU A 64 -45.41 27.95 19.57
N PHE A 65 -46.08 29.00 19.09
CA PHE A 65 -47.14 29.66 19.83
C PHE A 65 -48.47 28.95 19.52
N LYS A 66 -49.13 28.40 20.54
CA LYS A 66 -50.50 27.88 20.46
C LYS A 66 -51.49 29.00 20.12
N PRO A 67 -52.32 28.88 19.07
CA PRO A 67 -53.49 29.74 18.92
C PRO A 67 -54.74 29.12 19.60
N PRO A 68 -55.71 29.97 19.99
CA PRO A 68 -56.83 29.60 20.86
C PRO A 68 -57.97 28.86 20.12
N LYS A 69 -58.80 28.21 20.93
CA LYS A 69 -60.00 27.46 20.51
C LYS A 69 -61.11 28.36 19.93
N ASP A 70 -61.93 27.69 19.12
CA ASP A 70 -63.31 27.98 18.68
C ASP A 70 -63.52 28.77 17.38
N LYS A 71 -64.04 28.05 16.36
CA LYS A 71 -65.34 28.33 15.72
C LYS A 71 -65.81 27.18 14.80
N LYS A 72 -67.08 26.81 14.95
CA LYS A 72 -67.87 25.85 14.15
C LYS A 72 -68.24 26.41 12.76
N HIS A 73 -68.37 25.55 11.74
CA HIS A 73 -69.57 25.36 10.88
C HIS A 73 -69.29 24.31 9.78
N ILE A 74 -69.95 23.14 9.81
CA ILE A 74 -71.09 22.64 8.98
C ILE A 74 -70.75 22.23 7.52
N SER A 75 -70.82 20.90 7.33
CA SER A 75 -71.31 20.01 6.25
C SER A 75 -71.58 20.50 4.83
N VAL A 76 -71.35 19.63 3.83
CA VAL A 76 -72.35 19.08 2.87
C VAL A 76 -71.77 17.88 2.09
N THR A 77 -72.70 17.03 1.66
CA THR A 77 -72.77 15.61 1.30
C THR A 77 -72.50 15.24 -0.18
N ASN A 78 -72.49 13.93 -0.44
CA ASN A 78 -72.78 13.16 -1.68
C ASN A 78 -71.55 12.65 -2.46
N SER A 79 -71.47 11.41 -2.97
CA SER A 79 -72.42 10.28 -3.10
C SER A 79 -71.65 9.06 -3.66
N ASN A 80 -71.90 7.86 -3.09
CA ASN A 80 -71.69 6.52 -3.70
C ASN A 80 -72.76 6.28 -4.81
N PRO A 81 -72.77 5.22 -5.66
CA PRO A 81 -72.56 3.77 -5.35
C PRO A 81 -71.81 2.99 -6.49
N GLU A 82 -71.51 1.67 -6.49
CA GLU A 82 -72.28 0.41 -6.37
C GLU A 82 -71.30 -0.77 -6.14
N ALA A 83 -71.52 -1.67 -5.17
CA ALA A 83 -72.14 -3.01 -5.23
C ALA A 83 -71.12 -4.16 -5.57
N ASN A 84 -71.11 -5.35 -4.95
CA ASN A 84 -72.17 -6.11 -4.27
C ASN A 84 -71.63 -7.31 -3.43
N GLN A 85 -72.29 -7.59 -2.29
CA GLN A 85 -72.72 -8.88 -1.67
C GLN A 85 -71.72 -10.04 -1.39
N ASP A 86 -71.86 -10.90 -0.38
CA ASP A 86 -72.53 -10.96 0.95
C ASP A 86 -72.27 -12.40 1.48
N THR A 87 -72.00 -12.58 2.78
CA THR A 87 -72.49 -13.74 3.61
C THR A 87 -71.98 -13.67 5.06
N ILE A 88 -72.92 -13.64 6.02
CA ILE A 88 -72.81 -13.97 7.47
C ILE A 88 -74.22 -14.43 7.95
N PRO A 89 -74.52 -14.86 9.21
CA PRO A 89 -73.80 -15.43 10.37
C PRO A 89 -74.58 -16.67 10.96
N PRO A 90 -74.58 -17.11 12.28
CA PRO A 90 -74.76 -16.38 13.58
C PRO A 90 -73.77 -16.85 14.70
N GLU A 91 -73.64 -16.35 15.95
CA GLU A 91 -74.59 -15.90 17.00
C GLU A 91 -73.93 -14.92 18.01
N ILE A 92 -74.79 -14.14 18.70
CA ILE A 92 -74.55 -13.21 19.83
C ILE A 92 -75.25 -13.82 21.08
N PRO A 93 -74.96 -13.42 22.34
CA PRO A 93 -75.74 -12.32 22.92
C PRO A 93 -74.98 -11.32 23.83
N SER A 94 -75.46 -10.09 23.72
CA SER A 94 -75.29 -8.89 24.55
C SER A 94 -76.07 -8.97 25.89
N TYR A 95 -75.79 -8.06 26.83
CA TYR A 95 -76.66 -7.36 27.83
C TYR A 95 -75.78 -7.00 29.07
N CYS A 96 -75.79 -5.84 29.74
CA CYS A 96 -76.47 -4.54 29.62
C CYS A 96 -75.79 -3.50 30.58
N GLU A 97 -76.22 -2.24 30.45
CA GLU A 97 -75.81 -0.97 31.09
C GLU A 97 -75.71 -0.88 32.62
N SER A 98 -74.92 0.09 33.12
CA SER A 98 -75.44 1.29 33.82
C SER A 98 -74.33 2.31 34.13
N LYS A 99 -74.63 3.60 33.90
CA LYS A 99 -73.92 4.75 34.49
C LYS A 99 -74.28 4.85 35.98
N PRO A 100 -73.37 5.36 36.83
CA PRO A 100 -73.69 6.65 37.44
C PRO A 100 -72.49 7.60 37.58
N GLU A 101 -72.84 8.87 37.46
CA GLU A 101 -72.38 10.07 38.18
C GLU A 101 -70.93 10.21 38.70
N ASN A 102 -70.38 11.35 38.32
CA ASN A 102 -69.07 11.92 38.62
C ASN A 102 -68.85 12.16 40.12
N PRO A 103 -67.66 11.84 40.66
CA PRO A 103 -67.00 12.69 41.64
C PRO A 103 -65.70 13.24 41.05
N GLU A 104 -65.43 14.50 41.41
CA GLU A 104 -64.30 15.33 41.04
C GLU A 104 -62.96 14.59 40.98
N PRO A 105 -62.09 14.87 39.98
CA PRO A 105 -60.74 14.35 39.97
C PRO A 105 -59.98 14.97 41.15
N ASN A 106 -59.73 14.13 42.15
CA ASN A 106 -58.79 14.38 43.22
C ASN A 106 -57.46 14.80 42.60
N THR A 107 -57.05 16.03 42.89
CA THR A 107 -55.78 16.64 42.49
C THR A 107 -54.64 15.83 43.11
N SER A 108 -54.22 14.75 42.45
CA SER A 108 -52.91 14.15 42.71
C SER A 108 -51.89 15.19 42.28
N GLN A 109 -51.29 15.86 43.25
CA GLN A 109 -50.16 16.75 43.06
C GLN A 109 -49.13 16.03 42.19
N GLU A 110 -49.07 16.45 40.93
CA GLU A 110 -47.96 16.21 40.05
C GLU A 110 -46.75 16.84 40.76
N SER A 111 -45.90 16.00 41.36
CA SER A 111 -44.66 16.44 41.96
C SER A 111 -43.82 17.04 40.84
N THR A 112 -43.88 18.37 40.71
CA THR A 112 -42.96 19.15 39.89
C THR A 112 -41.55 18.63 40.17
N PRO A 113 -40.79 18.20 39.15
CA PRO A 113 -39.40 17.85 39.35
C PRO A 113 -38.72 19.05 40.01
N GLU A 114 -38.10 18.82 41.16
CA GLU A 114 -37.32 19.84 41.85
C GLU A 114 -36.30 20.39 40.85
N LYS A 115 -36.45 21.68 40.48
CA LYS A 115 -35.54 22.34 39.54
C LYS A 115 -34.17 22.40 40.19
N ASP A 116 -33.22 21.60 39.68
CA ASP A 116 -31.82 21.68 40.08
C ASP A 116 -31.35 23.15 39.96
N PRO A 117 -30.90 23.77 41.05
CA PRO A 117 -30.57 25.20 41.10
C PRO A 117 -29.36 25.58 40.24
N ASN A 118 -28.69 24.63 39.59
CA ASN A 118 -27.53 24.89 38.74
C ASN A 118 -27.86 25.03 37.24
N TYR A 119 -29.08 24.67 36.82
CA TYR A 119 -29.43 24.56 35.41
C TYR A 119 -30.66 25.37 35.01
N ILE A 120 -30.57 26.02 33.84
CA ILE A 120 -31.73 26.56 33.13
C ILE A 120 -32.47 25.40 32.44
N ILE A 121 -31.72 24.49 31.82
CA ILE A 121 -32.22 23.24 31.24
C ILE A 121 -31.38 22.11 31.83
N PRO A 122 -31.97 21.23 32.68
CA PRO A 122 -31.23 20.13 33.26
C PRO A 122 -30.78 19.13 32.19
N PRO A 123 -29.77 18.28 32.48
CA PRO A 123 -29.31 17.25 31.56
C PRO A 123 -30.46 16.33 31.11
N GLN A 124 -30.64 16.22 29.80
CA GLN A 124 -31.67 15.39 29.19
C GLN A 124 -31.15 14.67 27.95
N ILE A 125 -31.53 13.40 27.78
CA ILE A 125 -31.21 12.61 26.59
C ILE A 125 -32.11 13.07 25.45
N VAL A 126 -31.48 13.43 24.32
CA VAL A 126 -32.16 13.94 23.13
C VAL A 126 -32.33 12.81 22.12
N ALA A 127 -33.54 12.72 21.55
CA ALA A 127 -33.85 11.75 20.51
C ALA A 127 -32.89 11.90 19.30
N PRO A 128 -32.33 10.81 18.72
CA PRO A 128 -31.34 10.88 17.65
C PRO A 128 -31.76 11.67 16.41
N GLU A 129 -33.06 11.73 16.12
CA GLU A 129 -33.64 12.42 14.96
C GLU A 129 -33.63 13.95 15.12
N LYS A 130 -33.58 14.43 16.36
CA LYS A 130 -33.55 15.87 16.69
C LYS A 130 -32.14 16.45 16.67
N VAL A 131 -31.11 15.60 16.75
CA VAL A 131 -29.72 16.03 16.66
C VAL A 131 -29.28 16.07 15.20
N ASN A 132 -28.58 17.14 14.83
CA ASN A 132 -28.00 17.27 13.49
C ASN A 132 -26.84 16.27 13.34
N PRO A 133 -26.89 15.35 12.38
CA PRO A 133 -25.84 14.37 12.14
C PRO A 133 -24.45 14.99 11.95
N LEU A 134 -24.37 16.16 11.29
CA LEU A 134 -23.11 16.89 11.05
C LEU A 134 -22.34 17.19 12.34
N THR A 135 -23.03 17.47 13.43
CA THR A 135 -22.40 17.79 14.72
C THR A 135 -21.93 16.56 15.47
N THR A 136 -22.21 15.36 14.94
CA THR A 136 -21.92 14.06 15.57
C THR A 136 -21.09 13.14 14.68
N THR A 137 -20.66 13.64 13.51
CA THR A 137 -19.85 12.91 12.55
C THR A 137 -18.44 12.71 13.07
N ILE A 138 -18.00 11.47 13.16
CA ILE A 138 -16.69 11.10 13.68
C ILE A 138 -16.07 10.03 12.77
N PRO A 139 -14.86 10.24 12.22
CA PRO A 139 -14.10 9.18 11.57
C PRO A 139 -13.56 8.20 12.64
N LEU A 140 -13.81 6.90 12.45
CA LEU A 140 -13.43 5.83 13.36
C LEU A 140 -12.88 4.64 12.56
N ASN A 141 -11.55 4.49 12.56
CA ASN A 141 -10.82 3.37 11.92
C ASN A 141 -11.31 3.10 10.49
N GLY A 142 -11.30 4.13 9.63
CA GLY A 142 -11.75 4.04 8.23
C GLY A 142 -13.26 4.12 7.99
N ASN A 143 -14.10 4.05 9.03
CA ASN A 143 -15.56 4.22 8.92
C ASN A 143 -15.99 5.60 9.41
N VAL A 144 -17.02 6.20 8.81
CA VAL A 144 -17.60 7.46 9.29
C VAL A 144 -18.88 7.16 10.06
N ILE A 145 -18.88 7.43 11.37
CA ILE A 145 -20.02 7.22 12.25
C ILE A 145 -20.73 8.54 12.57
N THR A 146 -22.01 8.45 12.93
CA THR A 146 -22.83 9.55 13.45
C THR A 146 -23.65 9.04 14.65
N ASN A 147 -24.34 9.93 15.36
CA ASN A 147 -25.31 9.52 16.39
C ASN A 147 -26.44 8.62 15.85
N ARG A 148 -26.62 8.56 14.52
CA ARG A 148 -27.63 7.74 13.88
C ARG A 148 -27.10 6.38 13.42
N THR A 149 -25.80 6.20 13.21
CA THR A 149 -25.24 4.96 12.67
C THR A 149 -25.63 3.75 13.52
N GLU A 150 -26.30 2.76 12.92
CA GLU A 150 -26.66 1.51 13.59
C GLU A 150 -25.70 0.39 13.22
N TRP A 151 -25.55 0.12 11.92
CA TRP A 151 -24.60 -0.85 11.43
C TRP A 151 -24.26 -0.58 9.97
N GLU A 152 -23.08 -1.02 9.54
CA GLU A 152 -22.67 -0.98 8.14
C GLU A 152 -21.72 -2.15 7.89
N THR A 153 -21.86 -2.80 6.74
CA THR A 153 -20.92 -3.81 6.26
C THR A 153 -20.53 -3.51 4.82
N ASN A 154 -19.28 -3.84 4.51
CA ASN A 154 -18.64 -3.70 3.23
C ASN A 154 -17.83 -4.96 2.97
N ASP A 155 -18.36 -5.80 2.09
CA ASP A 155 -17.83 -7.12 1.79
C ASP A 155 -17.29 -7.12 0.36
N GLY A 156 -15.99 -7.36 0.21
CA GLY A 156 -15.26 -7.40 -1.05
C GLY A 156 -14.75 -8.80 -1.35
N TYR A 157 -14.78 -9.18 -2.61
CA TYR A 157 -14.13 -10.39 -3.12
C TYR A 157 -13.28 -10.01 -4.33
N THR A 158 -11.99 -10.30 -4.25
CA THR A 158 -11.02 -9.98 -5.32
C THR A 158 -10.35 -11.27 -5.79
N PHE A 159 -10.33 -11.51 -7.11
CA PHE A 159 -9.78 -12.71 -7.73
C PHE A 159 -9.12 -12.39 -9.09
N GLY A 160 -8.31 -13.30 -9.63
CA GLY A 160 -7.62 -13.09 -10.91
C GLY A 160 -6.85 -14.31 -11.39
N GLU A 161 -6.23 -14.21 -12.58
CA GLU A 161 -5.56 -15.35 -13.25
C GLU A 161 -4.30 -15.82 -12.52
N ASN A 162 -3.44 -14.88 -12.11
CA ASN A 162 -2.16 -15.18 -11.45
C ASN A 162 -2.11 -14.61 -10.03
N ARG A 163 -3.24 -14.66 -9.31
CA ARG A 163 -3.29 -14.23 -7.92
C ARG A 163 -4.21 -15.08 -7.06
N SER A 164 -3.94 -15.13 -5.76
CA SER A 164 -4.90 -15.68 -4.81
C SER A 164 -6.19 -14.86 -4.77
N SER A 165 -7.28 -15.56 -4.47
CA SER A 165 -8.59 -14.94 -4.24
C SER A 165 -8.72 -14.54 -2.78
N ASN A 166 -9.15 -13.31 -2.52
CA ASN A 166 -9.24 -12.75 -1.17
C ASN A 166 -10.65 -12.26 -0.88
N LEU A 167 -11.10 -12.48 0.35
CA LEU A 167 -12.36 -11.97 0.88
C LEU A 167 -12.03 -10.86 1.89
N ASP A 168 -12.48 -9.64 1.60
CA ASP A 168 -12.31 -8.46 2.45
C ASP A 168 -13.64 -8.14 3.16
N VAL A 169 -13.74 -8.44 4.44
CA VAL A 169 -14.91 -8.11 5.26
C VAL A 169 -14.60 -6.93 6.17
N ASN A 170 -15.39 -5.87 6.05
CA ASN A 170 -15.30 -4.69 6.92
C ASN A 170 -16.68 -4.32 7.43
N GLY A 171 -16.86 -4.28 8.76
CA GLY A 171 -18.14 -3.99 9.36
C GLY A 171 -18.04 -3.15 10.63
N ILE A 172 -19.11 -2.43 10.92
CA ILE A 172 -19.30 -1.70 12.17
C ILE A 172 -20.73 -1.91 12.67
N LEU A 173 -20.87 -2.10 13.98
CA LEU A 173 -22.15 -2.29 14.65
C LEU A 173 -22.19 -1.43 15.92
N ARG A 174 -23.19 -0.57 16.05
CA ARG A 174 -23.46 0.21 17.25
C ARG A 174 -24.06 -0.69 18.34
N ILE A 175 -23.46 -0.65 19.53
CA ILE A 175 -24.03 -1.23 20.75
C ILE A 175 -24.89 -0.19 21.47
N THR A 176 -24.35 1.01 21.71
CA THR A 176 -25.05 2.12 22.35
C THR A 176 -24.72 3.44 21.65
N SER A 177 -25.68 4.37 21.64
CA SER A 177 -25.40 5.78 21.39
C SER A 177 -26.45 6.66 22.03
N GLU A 178 -25.99 7.72 22.68
CA GLU A 178 -26.82 8.71 23.34
C GLU A 178 -26.22 10.11 23.14
N VAL A 179 -27.09 11.11 23.15
CA VAL A 179 -26.70 12.52 23.16
C VAL A 179 -27.43 13.18 24.30
N GLU A 180 -26.69 13.64 25.29
CA GLU A 180 -27.20 14.41 26.43
C GLU A 180 -26.98 15.90 26.18
N GLN A 181 -28.01 16.72 26.40
CA GLN A 181 -27.92 18.18 26.29
C GLN A 181 -28.36 18.85 27.59
N GLN A 182 -27.68 19.94 27.93
CA GLN A 182 -27.96 20.75 29.12
C GLN A 182 -27.62 22.23 28.88
N LEU A 183 -28.21 23.11 29.70
CA LEU A 183 -27.88 24.53 29.77
C LEU A 183 -27.78 24.96 31.24
N THR A 184 -26.59 25.38 31.65
CA THR A 184 -26.29 25.85 33.00
C THR A 184 -26.75 27.29 33.23
N ASN A 185 -26.84 27.72 34.50
CA ASN A 185 -27.23 29.09 34.88
C ASN A 185 -26.20 30.17 34.52
N ASP A 186 -24.96 29.79 34.25
CA ASP A 186 -23.91 30.67 33.71
C ASP A 186 -23.89 30.71 32.16
N ASN A 187 -25.01 30.35 31.53
CA ASN A 187 -25.22 30.37 30.07
C ASN A 187 -24.22 29.52 29.26
N VAL A 188 -23.87 28.32 29.76
CA VAL A 188 -23.07 27.35 28.99
C VAL A 188 -23.96 26.22 28.50
N PHE A 189 -24.18 26.17 27.18
CA PHE A 189 -24.80 25.03 26.54
C PHE A 189 -23.78 23.89 26.44
N THR A 190 -24.17 22.68 26.81
CA THR A 190 -23.34 21.48 26.65
C THR A 190 -24.11 20.40 25.89
N SER A 191 -23.44 19.75 24.93
CA SER A 191 -23.92 18.54 24.24
C SER A 191 -22.86 17.45 24.37
N ASP A 192 -23.15 16.39 25.14
CA ASP A 192 -22.27 15.22 25.36
C ASP A 192 -22.80 14.02 24.58
N GLN A 193 -22.13 13.68 23.49
CA GLN A 193 -22.41 12.48 22.70
C GLN A 193 -21.55 11.33 23.20
N ARG A 194 -22.18 10.18 23.48
CA ARG A 194 -21.50 8.93 23.82
C ARG A 194 -21.95 7.83 22.87
N GLY A 195 -21.04 6.93 22.52
CA GLY A 195 -21.37 5.76 21.72
C GLY A 195 -20.35 4.65 21.85
N SER A 196 -20.81 3.42 21.66
CA SER A 196 -19.98 2.21 21.71
C SER A 196 -20.23 1.38 20.46
N TYR A 197 -19.16 0.89 19.83
CA TYR A 197 -19.21 0.24 18.52
C TYR A 197 -18.33 -1.01 18.51
N LEU A 198 -18.82 -2.08 17.88
CA LEU A 198 -18.02 -3.23 17.47
C LEU A 198 -17.57 -3.02 16.02
N GLN A 199 -16.34 -3.42 15.71
CA GLN A 199 -15.76 -3.34 14.39
C GLN A 199 -15.14 -4.68 14.00
N LEU A 200 -15.28 -5.03 12.73
CA LEU A 200 -14.62 -6.14 12.08
C LEU A 200 -13.88 -5.58 10.88
N GLN A 201 -12.60 -5.89 10.72
CA GLN A 201 -11.81 -5.44 9.58
C GLN A 201 -10.92 -6.57 9.10
N THR A 202 -10.77 -6.66 7.79
CA THR A 202 -9.79 -7.57 7.18
C THR A 202 -8.48 -6.83 7.03
N VAL A 203 -7.39 -7.45 7.49
CA VAL A 203 -6.04 -6.89 7.45
C VAL A 203 -5.12 -7.84 6.69
N LYS A 204 -4.24 -7.29 5.86
CA LYS A 204 -3.22 -8.06 5.16
C LYS A 204 -2.12 -8.44 6.14
N THR A 205 -1.76 -9.72 6.18
CA THR A 205 -0.68 -10.23 7.06
C THR A 205 0.51 -10.73 6.27
N HIS A 206 0.27 -11.30 5.09
CA HIS A 206 1.33 -11.86 4.26
C HIS A 206 1.05 -11.56 2.79
N ARG A 207 2.12 -11.34 2.02
CA ARG A 207 2.07 -11.33 0.55
C ARG A 207 3.35 -11.85 -0.04
N GLU A 208 3.19 -12.64 -1.09
CA GLU A 208 4.27 -13.24 -1.83
C GLU A 208 4.11 -12.90 -3.31
N ILE A 209 5.16 -12.40 -3.92
CA ILE A 209 5.26 -12.21 -5.37
C ILE A 209 6.38 -13.12 -5.86
N GLU A 210 6.06 -14.08 -6.71
CA GLU A 210 7.04 -14.93 -7.39
C GLU A 210 7.08 -14.56 -8.88
N LEU A 211 8.28 -14.25 -9.36
CA LEU A 211 8.60 -14.08 -10.77
C LEU A 211 9.49 -15.24 -11.21
N THR A 212 9.05 -15.98 -12.21
CA THR A 212 9.86 -17.03 -12.84
C THR A 212 10.18 -16.61 -14.28
N GLN A 213 11.45 -16.45 -14.57
CA GLN A 213 11.99 -16.27 -15.92
C GLN A 213 12.68 -17.56 -16.35
N THR A 214 12.40 -18.00 -17.58
CA THR A 214 12.98 -19.20 -18.17
C THR A 214 13.65 -18.82 -19.49
N ASP A 215 14.98 -18.92 -19.53
CA ASP A 215 15.80 -18.59 -20.68
C ASP A 215 16.33 -19.88 -21.35
N PRO A 216 15.97 -20.17 -22.60
CA PRO A 216 16.58 -21.26 -23.35
C PRO A 216 18.08 -21.02 -23.54
N GLN A 217 18.93 -21.97 -23.14
CA GLN A 217 20.39 -21.88 -23.29
C GLN A 217 21.00 -23.22 -23.73
N THR A 218 22.15 -23.14 -24.37
CA THR A 218 22.99 -24.30 -24.68
C THR A 218 24.24 -24.24 -23.81
N LEU A 219 24.38 -25.19 -22.88
CA LEU A 219 25.61 -25.37 -22.12
C LEU A 219 26.69 -25.98 -23.00
N GLN A 220 27.90 -25.46 -22.89
CA GLN A 220 29.10 -26.01 -23.51
C GLN A 220 29.87 -26.80 -22.48
N GLY A 221 30.18 -28.05 -22.77
CA GLY A 221 30.97 -28.92 -21.93
C GLY A 221 32.26 -29.38 -22.61
N LEU A 222 33.15 -29.96 -21.82
CA LEU A 222 34.43 -30.49 -22.28
C LEU A 222 34.79 -31.76 -21.51
N ILE A 223 35.25 -32.76 -22.24
CA ILE A 223 35.97 -33.90 -21.70
C ILE A 223 37.43 -33.77 -22.15
N ILE A 224 38.35 -33.80 -21.17
CA ILE A 224 39.79 -33.86 -21.38
C ILE A 224 40.26 -35.24 -20.93
N GLN A 225 40.78 -36.01 -21.87
CA GLN A 225 41.24 -37.36 -21.65
C GLN A 225 42.68 -37.45 -22.14
N GLU A 226 43.63 -37.61 -21.21
CA GLU A 226 45.06 -37.57 -21.51
C GLU A 226 45.81 -38.61 -20.70
N SER A 227 46.71 -39.36 -21.32
CA SER A 227 47.70 -40.16 -20.61
C SER A 227 49.04 -40.04 -21.30
N PHE A 228 50.11 -40.03 -20.51
CA PHE A 228 51.47 -40.11 -21.00
C PHE A 228 52.25 -41.08 -20.14
N THR A 229 52.82 -42.10 -20.77
CA THR A 229 53.63 -43.12 -20.11
C THR A 229 54.95 -43.28 -20.86
N GLY A 230 55.98 -43.77 -20.18
CA GLY A 230 57.26 -44.10 -20.78
C GLY A 230 58.18 -44.73 -19.75
N ASN A 231 59.40 -45.07 -20.14
CA ASN A 231 60.39 -45.59 -19.19
C ASN A 231 60.58 -44.63 -18.01
N CYS A 232 60.64 -45.16 -16.79
CA CYS A 232 60.85 -44.34 -15.61
C CYS A 232 62.18 -43.56 -15.69
N PHE A 233 62.16 -42.25 -15.42
CA PHE A 233 63.40 -41.47 -15.29
C PHE A 233 64.09 -41.75 -13.94
N ASP A 234 65.43 -41.75 -13.94
CA ASP A 234 66.33 -41.93 -12.78
C ASP A 234 66.26 -40.78 -11.73
N GLN A 235 65.07 -40.29 -11.40
CA GLN A 235 64.88 -39.21 -10.42
C GLN A 235 64.66 -39.74 -8.99
N ASN A 236 64.40 -41.04 -8.79
CA ASN A 236 64.29 -41.65 -7.46
C ASN A 236 64.94 -43.07 -7.39
N PRO A 237 66.24 -43.18 -7.06
CA PRO A 237 67.00 -44.43 -7.13
C PRO A 237 66.63 -45.52 -6.10
N GLN A 238 65.53 -45.36 -5.36
CA GLN A 238 65.08 -46.35 -4.36
C GLN A 238 63.83 -47.15 -4.73
N THR A 239 63.16 -46.89 -5.87
CA THR A 239 61.82 -47.46 -6.10
C THR A 239 61.47 -47.90 -7.52
N SER A 240 62.28 -47.60 -8.55
CA SER A 240 61.95 -47.95 -9.93
C SER A 240 63.12 -48.67 -10.61
N ASN A 241 62.86 -49.86 -11.16
CA ASN A 241 63.81 -50.54 -12.04
C ASN A 241 63.90 -49.74 -13.36
N PRO A 242 65.08 -49.52 -13.96
CA PRO A 242 65.18 -48.84 -15.25
C PRO A 242 64.43 -49.51 -16.41
N ASN A 243 63.95 -50.75 -16.21
CA ASN A 243 63.06 -51.45 -17.14
C ASN A 243 61.55 -51.23 -16.85
N ASP A 244 61.20 -50.51 -15.79
CA ASP A 244 59.80 -50.20 -15.45
C ASP A 244 59.32 -48.97 -16.24
N GLN A 245 58.00 -48.90 -16.42
CA GLN A 245 57.30 -47.81 -17.09
C GLN A 245 56.58 -46.97 -16.05
N CYS A 246 56.62 -45.65 -16.19
CA CYS A 246 56.01 -44.70 -15.28
C CYS A 246 55.00 -43.81 -16.00
N THR A 247 54.05 -43.24 -15.25
CA THR A 247 53.16 -42.20 -15.78
C THR A 247 53.78 -40.81 -15.65
N PHE A 248 53.63 -39.98 -16.68
CA PHE A 248 54.06 -38.59 -16.73
C PHE A 248 52.89 -37.60 -16.78
N THR A 249 51.70 -38.10 -16.44
CA THR A 249 50.45 -37.36 -16.29
C THR A 249 49.85 -37.74 -14.94
N PRO A 250 49.35 -36.80 -14.13
CA PRO A 250 48.73 -37.16 -12.87
C PRO A 250 47.42 -37.92 -13.12
N ALA A 251 47.07 -38.83 -12.22
CA ALA A 251 45.85 -39.64 -12.37
C ALA A 251 44.64 -38.90 -11.76
N LEU A 252 44.12 -37.89 -12.46
CA LEU A 252 42.97 -37.09 -12.04
C LEU A 252 41.72 -37.50 -12.79
N VAL A 253 40.67 -37.87 -12.08
CA VAL A 253 39.40 -38.27 -12.69
C VAL A 253 38.24 -37.51 -12.05
N THR A 254 37.39 -36.92 -12.88
CA THR A 254 36.13 -36.35 -12.38
C THR A 254 35.18 -37.46 -11.95
N ASP A 255 34.71 -37.45 -10.70
CA ASP A 255 33.63 -38.35 -10.29
C ASP A 255 32.32 -37.89 -10.94
N ARG A 256 31.87 -38.63 -11.95
CA ARG A 256 30.63 -38.33 -12.68
C ARG A 256 29.36 -38.42 -11.83
N ASN A 257 29.42 -39.05 -10.65
CA ASN A 257 28.31 -39.04 -9.69
C ASN A 257 28.34 -37.83 -8.75
N SER A 258 29.42 -37.03 -8.80
CA SER A 258 29.63 -35.83 -7.99
C SER A 258 29.60 -34.58 -8.89
N ILE A 259 28.53 -34.45 -9.67
CA ILE A 259 28.20 -33.25 -10.46
C ILE A 259 27.05 -32.54 -9.75
N ASP A 260 27.19 -31.24 -9.54
CA ASP A 260 26.10 -30.41 -9.02
C ASP A 260 24.91 -30.45 -10.01
N PRO A 261 23.73 -30.95 -9.61
CA PRO A 261 22.60 -31.12 -10.52
C PRO A 261 21.91 -29.80 -10.90
N VAL A 262 22.23 -28.70 -10.20
CA VAL A 262 21.67 -27.36 -10.42
C VAL A 262 22.57 -26.55 -11.35
N TYR A 263 23.88 -26.61 -11.15
CA TYR A 263 24.86 -25.77 -11.86
C TYR A 263 25.67 -26.52 -12.93
N PHE A 264 25.60 -27.86 -12.95
CA PHE A 264 26.37 -28.72 -13.84
C PHE A 264 27.89 -28.51 -13.72
N ILE A 265 28.36 -28.31 -12.49
CA ILE A 265 29.79 -28.19 -12.18
C ILE A 265 30.28 -29.40 -11.38
N PRO A 266 31.50 -29.91 -11.63
CA PRO A 266 32.07 -30.97 -10.80
C PRO A 266 32.30 -30.50 -9.36
N THR A 267 31.83 -31.27 -8.38
CA THR A 267 32.07 -30.99 -6.95
C THR A 267 33.21 -31.85 -6.39
N ARG A 268 33.66 -32.88 -7.13
CA ARG A 268 34.79 -33.72 -6.74
C ARG A 268 35.62 -34.14 -7.95
N ILE A 269 36.94 -34.02 -7.81
CA ILE A 269 37.93 -34.60 -8.72
C ILE A 269 38.84 -35.47 -7.84
N ASP A 270 38.89 -36.76 -8.15
CA ASP A 270 39.66 -37.74 -7.39
C ASP A 270 41.06 -37.87 -7.99
N GLN A 271 42.07 -37.92 -7.13
CA GLN A 271 43.45 -38.19 -7.51
C GLN A 271 43.82 -39.62 -7.10
N PHE A 272 44.09 -40.47 -8.07
CA PHE A 272 44.38 -41.90 -7.86
C PHE A 272 45.88 -42.24 -7.88
N GLY A 273 46.72 -41.31 -8.31
CA GLY A 273 48.15 -41.52 -8.54
C GLY A 273 48.87 -40.21 -8.86
N ASN A 274 50.18 -40.24 -8.71
CA ASN A 274 51.08 -39.12 -8.94
C ASN A 274 51.90 -39.33 -10.21
N ILE A 275 52.50 -38.24 -10.67
CA ILE A 275 53.49 -38.27 -11.73
C ILE A 275 54.72 -39.03 -11.23
N GLY A 276 55.24 -39.95 -12.05
CA GLY A 276 56.36 -40.81 -11.74
C GLY A 276 55.98 -42.13 -11.06
N ASP A 277 54.69 -42.40 -10.82
CA ASP A 277 54.24 -43.69 -10.32
C ASP A 277 54.49 -44.78 -11.38
N ALA A 278 55.03 -45.92 -10.95
CA ALA A 278 55.27 -47.07 -11.82
C ALA A 278 53.95 -47.75 -12.22
N ILE A 279 53.85 -48.14 -13.48
CA ILE A 279 52.67 -48.74 -14.09
C ILE A 279 52.91 -50.23 -14.33
N SER A 280 51.95 -51.08 -13.95
CA SER A 280 52.06 -52.51 -14.19
C SER A 280 52.04 -52.87 -15.70
N PRO A 281 52.78 -53.91 -16.14
CA PRO A 281 52.78 -54.35 -17.54
C PRO A 281 51.39 -54.71 -18.09
N GLU A 282 50.51 -55.25 -17.24
CA GLU A 282 49.13 -55.58 -17.59
C GLU A 282 48.30 -54.32 -17.85
N THR A 283 48.50 -53.25 -17.06
CA THR A 283 47.85 -51.95 -17.30
C THR A 283 48.35 -51.30 -18.58
N LEU A 284 49.65 -51.36 -18.89
CA LEU A 284 50.19 -50.85 -20.16
C LEU A 284 49.58 -51.55 -21.39
N ALA A 285 49.38 -52.87 -21.31
CA ALA A 285 48.73 -53.63 -22.38
C ALA A 285 47.25 -53.23 -22.58
N ILE A 286 46.58 -52.78 -21.51
CA ILE A 286 45.24 -52.18 -21.57
C ILE A 286 45.32 -50.79 -22.19
N LEU A 287 46.26 -49.93 -21.76
CA LEU A 287 46.44 -48.59 -22.30
C LEU A 287 46.68 -48.59 -23.81
N ALA A 288 47.38 -49.61 -24.33
CA ALA A 288 47.66 -49.78 -25.76
C ALA A 288 46.47 -50.30 -26.60
N GLN A 289 45.30 -50.57 -25.99
CA GLN A 289 44.09 -50.90 -26.75
C GLN A 289 43.52 -49.65 -27.43
N PRO A 290 42.88 -49.77 -28.61
CA PRO A 290 42.36 -48.61 -29.34
C PRO A 290 41.36 -47.78 -28.53
N GLY A 291 41.52 -46.45 -28.57
CA GLY A 291 40.65 -45.48 -27.89
C GLY A 291 41.08 -45.22 -26.45
N PHE A 292 40.59 -44.12 -25.85
CA PHE A 292 41.04 -43.72 -24.52
C PHE A 292 40.82 -44.80 -23.45
N GLN A 293 41.91 -45.29 -22.87
CA GLN A 293 41.93 -46.17 -21.72
C GLN A 293 42.68 -45.48 -20.58
N ASN A 294 42.13 -45.53 -19.36
CA ASN A 294 42.74 -44.97 -18.16
C ASN A 294 42.63 -45.87 -16.93
N ARG A 295 41.91 -46.99 -17.00
CA ARG A 295 41.69 -47.92 -15.88
C ARG A 295 42.37 -49.26 -16.17
N GLY A 296 43.42 -49.52 -15.43
CA GLY A 296 44.22 -50.74 -15.48
C GLY A 296 43.72 -51.85 -14.57
N VAL A 297 44.59 -52.83 -14.32
CA VAL A 297 44.32 -53.93 -13.38
C VAL A 297 44.47 -53.45 -11.93
N ASN A 298 43.84 -54.15 -10.98
CA ASN A 298 43.97 -53.88 -9.54
C ASN A 298 43.60 -52.45 -9.09
N GLY A 299 42.81 -51.72 -9.88
CA GLY A 299 42.39 -50.35 -9.56
C GLY A 299 43.42 -49.27 -9.89
N GLU A 300 44.49 -49.62 -10.61
CA GLU A 300 45.47 -48.66 -11.14
C GLU A 300 44.80 -47.73 -12.17
N VAL A 301 44.95 -46.42 -11.98
CA VAL A 301 44.39 -45.39 -12.89
C VAL A 301 45.52 -44.53 -13.40
N VAL A 302 45.54 -44.28 -14.71
CA VAL A 302 46.63 -43.56 -15.38
C VAL A 302 46.04 -42.39 -16.18
N GLY A 303 46.57 -41.19 -15.95
CA GLY A 303 46.23 -40.00 -16.72
C GLY A 303 44.99 -39.22 -16.26
N LEU A 304 44.68 -38.17 -17.02
CA LEU A 304 43.58 -37.26 -16.82
C LEU A 304 42.31 -37.80 -17.50
N ASP A 305 41.19 -37.83 -16.79
CA ASP A 305 39.84 -38.01 -17.34
C ASP A 305 38.92 -37.01 -16.66
N LEU A 306 39.04 -35.76 -17.13
CA LEU A 306 38.33 -34.62 -16.59
C LEU A 306 37.09 -34.35 -17.42
N TYR A 307 35.95 -34.21 -16.73
CA TYR A 307 34.66 -33.95 -17.34
C TYR A 307 34.06 -32.69 -16.74
N PHE A 308 33.87 -31.68 -17.59
CA PHE A 308 33.26 -30.41 -17.24
C PHE A 308 31.96 -30.27 -18.04
N PRO A 309 30.79 -30.55 -17.45
CA PRO A 309 29.52 -30.47 -18.18
C PRO A 309 29.09 -29.03 -18.49
N ASN A 310 29.69 -28.05 -17.79
CA ASN A 310 29.43 -26.63 -17.98
C ASN A 310 30.74 -25.83 -17.88
N LEU A 311 31.19 -25.30 -19.02
CA LEU A 311 32.27 -24.32 -19.14
C LEU A 311 31.75 -22.92 -19.51
N GLY A 312 30.43 -22.79 -19.66
CA GLY A 312 29.76 -21.59 -20.16
C GLY A 312 28.50 -21.96 -20.94
N ALA A 313 27.67 -20.95 -21.17
CA ALA A 313 26.42 -21.10 -21.89
C ALA A 313 26.31 -20.09 -23.03
N THR A 314 25.64 -20.48 -24.11
CA THR A 314 25.20 -19.54 -25.16
C THR A 314 23.68 -19.40 -25.14
N PRO A 315 23.16 -18.18 -25.36
CA PRO A 315 21.73 -17.97 -25.51
C PRO A 315 21.15 -18.83 -26.63
N GLY A 316 20.03 -19.49 -26.35
CA GLY A 316 19.24 -20.28 -27.28
C GLY A 316 19.56 -21.75 -27.17
N ASN A 317 18.60 -22.59 -27.53
CA ASN A 317 18.77 -24.04 -27.64
C ASN A 317 17.94 -24.58 -28.81
N THR A 318 17.94 -25.90 -29.00
CA THR A 318 17.20 -26.50 -30.13
C THR A 318 15.67 -26.44 -30.00
N GLN A 319 15.14 -26.17 -28.80
CA GLN A 319 13.70 -26.04 -28.55
C GLN A 319 13.19 -24.61 -28.72
N GLY A 320 14.05 -23.61 -28.55
CA GLY A 320 13.67 -22.21 -28.74
C GLY A 320 14.80 -21.22 -28.50
N ASN A 321 14.54 -19.99 -28.91
CA ASN A 321 15.41 -18.83 -28.76
C ASN A 321 14.63 -17.64 -28.15
N ARG A 322 13.66 -17.95 -27.29
CA ARG A 322 12.80 -16.95 -26.65
C ARG A 322 12.68 -17.24 -25.17
N SER A 323 12.93 -16.23 -24.37
CA SER A 323 12.67 -16.31 -22.94
C SER A 323 11.17 -16.27 -22.64
N THR A 324 10.78 -16.88 -21.53
CA THR A 324 9.40 -16.81 -21.04
C THR A 324 9.39 -16.30 -19.60
N ILE A 325 8.35 -15.55 -19.25
CA ILE A 325 8.22 -14.91 -17.94
C ILE A 325 6.81 -15.09 -17.39
N SER A 326 6.72 -15.46 -16.11
CA SER A 326 5.46 -15.62 -15.40
C SER A 326 5.55 -15.01 -14.02
N ARG A 327 4.53 -14.25 -13.62
CA ARG A 327 4.41 -13.62 -12.30
C ARG A 327 3.16 -14.12 -11.59
N SER A 328 3.30 -14.60 -10.36
CA SER A 328 2.17 -14.96 -9.49
C SER A 328 2.20 -14.19 -8.18
N GLU A 329 1.02 -13.91 -7.61
CA GLU A 329 0.87 -13.14 -6.39
C GLU A 329 -0.06 -13.83 -5.38
N ASN A 330 0.47 -14.25 -4.24
CA ASN A 330 -0.32 -14.79 -3.15
C ASN A 330 -0.47 -13.74 -2.04
N ILE A 331 -1.65 -13.62 -1.46
CA ILE A 331 -1.96 -12.69 -0.39
C ILE A 331 -2.77 -13.44 0.66
N ASP A 332 -2.31 -13.39 1.90
CA ASP A 332 -3.07 -13.89 3.05
C ASP A 332 -3.55 -12.72 3.91
N THR A 333 -4.75 -12.91 4.45
CA THR A 333 -5.44 -11.90 5.26
C THR A 333 -5.90 -12.50 6.57
N SER A 334 -6.00 -11.66 7.59
CA SER A 334 -6.54 -12.00 8.90
C SER A 334 -7.63 -11.01 9.29
N LEU A 335 -8.29 -11.26 10.43
CA LEU A 335 -9.35 -10.43 10.97
C LEU A 335 -8.87 -9.64 12.18
N LEU A 336 -9.20 -8.35 12.18
CA LEU A 336 -9.13 -7.46 13.31
C LEU A 336 -10.53 -7.32 13.90
N LEU A 337 -10.68 -7.72 15.17
CA LEU A 337 -11.89 -7.52 15.96
C LEU A 337 -11.68 -6.36 16.92
N GLY A 338 -12.58 -5.39 16.89
CA GLY A 338 -12.44 -4.15 17.64
C GLY A 338 -13.69 -3.79 18.44
N TYR A 339 -13.47 -3.21 19.62
CA TYR A 339 -14.50 -2.52 20.40
C TYR A 339 -14.03 -1.09 20.67
N SER A 340 -14.85 -0.11 20.29
CA SER A 340 -14.51 1.31 20.36
C SER A 340 -15.59 2.08 21.10
N ARG A 341 -15.18 2.90 22.07
CA ARG A 341 -16.02 3.88 22.77
C ARG A 341 -15.64 5.28 22.32
N VAL A 342 -16.65 6.07 22.01
CA VAL A 342 -16.50 7.43 21.50
C VAL A 342 -17.28 8.36 22.40
N ARG A 343 -16.63 9.45 22.82
CA ARG A 343 -17.25 10.54 23.56
C ARG A 343 -16.89 11.87 22.90
N GLN A 344 -17.88 12.71 22.63
CA GLN A 344 -17.67 14.05 22.09
C GLN A 344 -18.48 15.06 22.89
N ILE A 345 -17.79 16.03 23.50
CA ILE A 345 -18.38 17.06 24.35
C ILE A 345 -18.24 18.40 23.64
N LEU A 346 -19.36 18.99 23.24
CA LEU A 346 -19.44 20.35 22.77
C LEU A 346 -19.87 21.24 23.94
N LYS A 347 -19.19 22.37 24.14
CA LYS A 347 -19.64 23.46 25.02
C LYS A 347 -19.68 24.77 24.24
N ALA A 348 -20.70 25.60 24.49
CA ALA A 348 -20.86 26.90 23.85
C ALA A 348 -21.36 27.96 24.84
N ASN A 349 -20.87 29.18 24.70
CA ASN A 349 -21.37 30.37 25.38
C ASN A 349 -21.83 31.41 24.32
N ASP A 350 -21.90 32.69 24.66
CA ASP A 350 -22.30 33.76 23.74
C ASP A 350 -21.25 34.12 22.67
N THR A 351 -19.96 33.88 22.94
CA THR A 351 -18.84 34.33 22.09
C THR A 351 -18.13 33.19 21.34
N GLU A 352 -18.03 32.01 21.94
CA GLU A 352 -17.25 30.92 21.40
C GLU A 352 -17.80 29.53 21.74
N SER A 353 -17.23 28.52 21.10
CA SER A 353 -17.50 27.11 21.32
C SER A 353 -16.21 26.32 21.40
N VAL A 354 -16.22 25.28 22.23
CA VAL A 354 -15.12 24.32 22.38
C VAL A 354 -15.64 22.91 22.21
N LEU A 355 -14.81 22.06 21.62
CA LEU A 355 -15.12 20.66 21.36
C LEU A 355 -14.04 19.79 21.96
N GLY A 356 -14.40 18.82 22.78
CA GLY A 356 -13.53 17.73 23.21
C GLY A 356 -13.97 16.44 22.57
N ARG A 357 -13.03 15.65 22.07
CA ARG A 357 -13.29 14.31 21.52
C ARG A 357 -12.33 13.31 22.15
N THR A 358 -12.91 12.22 22.65
CA THR A 358 -12.17 11.06 23.13
C THR A 358 -12.66 9.79 22.45
N ILE A 359 -11.72 9.01 21.92
CA ILE A 359 -11.96 7.66 21.41
C ILE A 359 -11.10 6.71 22.25
N ARG A 360 -11.67 5.57 22.66
CA ARG A 360 -10.95 4.46 23.27
C ARG A 360 -11.29 3.18 22.53
N GLY A 361 -10.30 2.51 22.00
CA GLY A 361 -10.44 1.28 21.25
C GLY A 361 -9.65 0.15 21.89
N THR A 362 -10.22 -1.04 21.91
CA THR A 362 -9.51 -2.30 22.14
C THR A 362 -9.63 -3.12 20.87
N GLY A 363 -8.50 -3.47 20.27
CA GLY A 363 -8.44 -4.28 19.05
C GLY A 363 -7.63 -5.54 19.29
N VAL A 364 -8.07 -6.66 18.71
CA VAL A 364 -7.33 -7.91 18.65
C VAL A 364 -7.17 -8.28 17.19
N ILE A 365 -5.93 -8.47 16.78
CA ILE A 365 -5.57 -8.91 15.43
C ILE A 365 -5.23 -10.40 15.55
N ILE A 366 -6.00 -11.25 14.87
CA ILE A 366 -5.83 -12.69 14.98
C ILE A 366 -4.50 -13.09 14.31
N GLY A 367 -3.64 -13.78 15.05
CA GLY A 367 -2.36 -14.27 14.53
C GLY A 367 -1.26 -13.21 14.42
N ASP A 368 -1.41 -12.04 15.03
CA ASP A 368 -0.37 -11.01 15.07
C ASP A 368 0.66 -11.30 16.18
N ASP A 369 1.95 -11.24 15.84
CA ASP A 369 3.05 -11.54 16.76
C ASP A 369 3.11 -10.60 17.97
N ASN A 370 2.59 -9.38 17.83
CA ASN A 370 2.56 -8.36 18.87
C ASN A 370 1.24 -8.35 19.67
N THR A 371 0.40 -9.37 19.57
CA THR A 371 -0.92 -9.43 20.25
C THR A 371 -0.84 -9.06 21.75
N LEU A 372 0.18 -9.54 22.48
CA LEU A 372 0.35 -9.24 23.90
C LEU A 372 0.69 -7.76 24.14
N LEU A 373 1.60 -7.20 23.36
CA LEU A 373 2.00 -5.79 23.44
C LEU A 373 0.81 -4.89 23.07
N ASN A 374 0.09 -5.23 22.01
CA ASN A 374 -1.09 -4.52 21.51
C ASN A 374 -2.23 -4.53 22.55
N GLY A 375 -2.43 -5.67 23.24
CA GLY A 375 -3.35 -5.78 24.37
C GLY A 375 -2.92 -4.91 25.57
N ALA A 376 -1.63 -4.89 25.92
CA ALA A 376 -1.11 -4.07 27.01
C ALA A 376 -1.27 -2.56 26.73
N VAL A 377 -1.01 -2.12 25.50
CA VAL A 377 -1.22 -0.72 25.09
C VAL A 377 -2.69 -0.34 25.15
N SER A 378 -3.60 -1.23 24.73
CA SER A 378 -5.05 -1.03 24.85
C SER A 378 -5.49 -0.86 26.30
N LEU A 379 -4.99 -1.70 27.21
CA LEU A 379 -5.27 -1.59 28.64
C LEU A 379 -4.68 -0.31 29.26
N ALA A 380 -3.46 0.06 28.87
CA ALA A 380 -2.83 1.29 29.37
C ALA A 380 -3.58 2.55 28.91
N ALA A 381 -4.11 2.53 27.68
CA ALA A 381 -4.88 3.62 27.11
C ALA A 381 -6.20 3.89 27.84
N GLU A 382 -6.77 2.88 28.52
CA GLU A 382 -7.95 3.06 29.37
C GLU A 382 -7.69 3.97 30.58
N LEU A 383 -6.43 4.13 31.00
CA LEU A 383 -6.03 5.03 32.07
C LEU A 383 -5.90 6.49 31.60
N LEU A 384 -5.93 6.75 30.30
CA LEU A 384 -5.83 8.10 29.76
C LEU A 384 -7.14 8.87 29.97
N PRO A 385 -7.07 10.16 30.36
CA PRO A 385 -8.24 10.95 30.71
C PRO A 385 -9.13 11.28 29.50
N ASP A 386 -10.39 11.62 29.75
CA ASP A 386 -11.24 12.22 28.71
C ASP A 386 -10.77 13.64 28.37
N ALA A 387 -10.87 13.99 27.09
CA ALA A 387 -10.71 15.35 26.60
C ALA A 387 -11.97 16.16 26.94
N ASN A 388 -12.06 16.63 28.18
CA ASN A 388 -13.14 17.50 28.64
C ASN A 388 -12.72 18.97 28.50
N PRO A 389 -13.26 19.72 27.52
CA PRO A 389 -12.83 21.09 27.28
C PRO A 389 -13.38 22.01 28.37
N HIS A 390 -12.59 23.00 28.77
CA HIS A 390 -13.05 24.06 29.66
C HIS A 390 -13.60 25.24 28.85
N LEU A 391 -14.75 25.77 29.26
CA LEU A 391 -15.34 26.99 28.71
C LEU A 391 -15.90 27.81 29.86
N GLU A 392 -15.53 29.08 29.92
CA GLU A 392 -16.04 30.01 30.93
C GLU A 392 -17.49 30.41 30.59
N GLY A 393 -18.30 30.57 31.63
CA GLY A 393 -19.67 31.07 31.52
C GLY A 393 -19.72 32.53 31.07
N SER A 394 -20.91 32.97 30.65
CA SER A 394 -21.15 34.32 30.14
C SER A 394 -22.38 34.95 30.77
N PRO A 395 -22.39 36.29 30.99
CA PRO A 395 -23.59 36.99 31.41
C PRO A 395 -24.67 37.03 30.32
N ASN A 396 -24.30 36.85 29.05
CA ASN A 396 -25.24 36.89 27.93
C ASN A 396 -25.82 35.50 27.62
N PRO A 397 -27.03 35.42 27.05
CA PRO A 397 -27.60 34.15 26.60
C PRO A 397 -26.68 33.43 25.62
N VAL A 398 -26.61 32.10 25.74
CA VAL A 398 -25.80 31.24 24.88
C VAL A 398 -26.17 31.40 23.40
N ASN A 399 -25.15 31.40 22.53
CA ASN A 399 -25.35 31.29 21.09
C ASN A 399 -25.19 29.83 20.65
N THR A 400 -26.29 29.20 20.23
CA THR A 400 -26.29 27.80 19.77
C THR A 400 -25.98 27.65 18.28
N ASN A 401 -25.70 28.74 17.55
CA ASN A 401 -25.25 28.70 16.16
C ASN A 401 -23.75 28.37 16.10
N ILE A 402 -23.43 27.13 16.41
CA ILE A 402 -22.05 26.64 16.51
C ILE A 402 -21.35 26.76 15.16
N ASN A 403 -20.13 27.28 15.19
CA ASN A 403 -19.28 27.37 14.01
C ASN A 403 -18.98 25.96 13.45
N ARG A 404 -19.46 25.67 12.23
CA ARG A 404 -19.25 24.37 11.56
C ARG A 404 -17.78 24.00 11.40
N HIS A 405 -16.87 24.98 11.29
CA HIS A 405 -15.45 24.72 11.12
C HIS A 405 -14.87 23.98 12.34
N LEU A 406 -15.52 24.06 13.52
CA LEU A 406 -15.09 23.31 14.72
C LEU A 406 -15.23 21.80 14.53
N PHE A 407 -16.32 21.34 13.92
CA PHE A 407 -16.52 19.92 13.61
C PHE A 407 -15.67 19.49 12.42
N GLU A 408 -15.51 20.35 11.42
CA GLU A 408 -14.62 20.10 10.28
C GLU A 408 -13.16 19.96 10.75
N ALA A 409 -12.66 20.85 11.62
CA ALA A 409 -11.33 20.76 12.22
C ALA A 409 -11.13 19.41 12.93
N ALA A 410 -12.04 19.04 13.84
CA ALA A 410 -11.96 17.75 14.53
C ALA A 410 -11.99 16.54 13.59
N ASN A 411 -12.63 16.64 12.43
CA ASN A 411 -12.69 15.58 11.42
C ASN A 411 -11.52 15.63 10.43
N ASN A 412 -10.84 16.77 10.29
CA ASN A 412 -9.66 16.96 9.46
C ASN A 412 -8.37 16.52 10.16
N ALA A 413 -8.39 16.34 11.49
CA ALA A 413 -7.30 15.80 12.28
C ALA A 413 -6.73 14.53 11.63
N ARG A 414 -5.42 14.51 11.35
CA ARG A 414 -4.79 13.38 10.67
C ARG A 414 -4.79 12.16 11.59
N LEU A 415 -5.37 11.07 11.11
CA LEU A 415 -5.18 9.74 11.68
C LEU A 415 -4.15 8.99 10.83
N PRO A 416 -3.22 8.22 11.44
CA PRO A 416 -2.33 7.37 10.67
C PRO A 416 -3.09 6.38 9.78
N ASP A 417 -2.64 6.22 8.54
CA ASP A 417 -3.31 5.39 7.54
C ASP A 417 -3.24 3.90 7.91
N ASN A 418 -4.25 3.13 7.53
CA ASN A 418 -4.37 1.68 7.78
C ASN A 418 -4.11 1.26 9.25
N SER A 419 -4.37 2.17 10.19
CA SER A 419 -4.04 2.01 11.60
C SER A 419 -5.28 1.88 12.46
N TRP A 420 -5.13 1.19 13.59
CA TRP A 420 -6.18 1.00 14.57
C TRP A 420 -6.05 2.00 15.73
N THR A 421 -7.10 2.77 15.99
CA THR A 421 -7.13 3.74 17.09
C THR A 421 -7.36 3.03 18.42
N VAL A 422 -6.39 3.12 19.32
CA VAL A 422 -6.50 2.64 20.70
C VAL A 422 -6.93 3.78 21.62
N TYR A 423 -6.39 4.98 21.42
CA TYR A 423 -6.84 6.19 22.09
C TYR A 423 -6.70 7.40 21.18
N GLN A 424 -7.69 8.28 21.22
CA GLN A 424 -7.57 9.63 20.70
C GLN A 424 -8.13 10.58 21.75
N GLY A 425 -7.42 11.66 22.05
CA GLY A 425 -7.90 12.73 22.92
C GLY A 425 -7.53 14.07 22.33
N GLY A 426 -8.51 14.91 22.04
CA GLY A 426 -8.25 16.22 21.46
C GLY A 426 -9.29 17.27 21.76
N ILE A 427 -8.85 18.53 21.70
CA ILE A 427 -9.64 19.71 22.01
C ILE A 427 -9.54 20.68 20.85
N GLY A 428 -10.69 21.23 20.45
CA GLY A 428 -10.80 22.31 19.48
C GLY A 428 -11.57 23.49 20.01
N LYS A 429 -11.38 24.63 19.35
CA LYS A 429 -11.98 25.91 19.71
C LYS A 429 -12.32 26.72 18.47
N ALA A 430 -13.46 27.41 18.51
CA ALA A 430 -13.89 28.31 17.46
C ALA A 430 -14.74 29.46 18.04
N LYS A 431 -14.59 30.67 17.48
CA LYS A 431 -15.53 31.77 17.75
C LYS A 431 -16.82 31.58 16.97
N HIS A 432 -17.91 32.11 17.49
CA HIS A 432 -19.19 32.16 16.78
C HIS A 432 -19.12 33.07 15.56
N ALA A 433 -20.06 32.89 14.62
CA ALA A 433 -20.13 33.73 13.44
C ALA A 433 -20.46 35.19 13.83
N GLU A 434 -19.74 36.13 13.24
CA GLU A 434 -19.96 37.57 13.42
C GLU A 434 -20.47 38.17 12.10
N THR A 435 -21.48 39.03 12.18
CA THR A 435 -21.95 39.80 11.03
C THR A 435 -21.04 41.02 10.88
N ASN A 436 -20.42 41.17 9.71
CA ASN A 436 -19.59 42.35 9.44
C ASN A 436 -20.45 43.61 9.22
N THR A 437 -19.81 44.77 9.11
CA THR A 437 -20.48 46.07 8.89
C THR A 437 -21.28 46.15 7.58
N GLU A 438 -21.06 45.23 6.65
CA GLU A 438 -21.74 45.14 5.35
C GLU A 438 -22.91 44.12 5.36
N GLY A 439 -23.18 43.49 6.51
CA GLY A 439 -24.24 42.50 6.67
C GLY A 439 -23.86 41.08 6.23
N GLU A 440 -22.61 40.83 5.87
CA GLU A 440 -22.11 39.50 5.52
C GLU A 440 -21.72 38.73 6.79
N VAL A 441 -22.17 37.48 6.87
CA VAL A 441 -21.80 36.56 7.95
C VAL A 441 -20.37 36.07 7.70
N ASN A 442 -19.43 36.55 8.51
CA ASN A 442 -18.06 36.05 8.50
C ASN A 442 -17.96 34.85 9.46
N LEU A 443 -17.56 33.69 8.93
CA LEU A 443 -17.40 32.48 9.71
C LEU A 443 -15.92 32.30 10.10
N PRO A 444 -15.54 32.48 11.38
CA PRO A 444 -14.15 32.41 11.82
C PRO A 444 -13.53 31.03 11.59
N SER A 445 -12.21 30.96 11.53
CA SER A 445 -11.50 29.68 11.55
C SER A 445 -11.66 28.96 12.89
N ALA A 446 -11.61 27.63 12.86
CA ALA A 446 -11.50 26.79 14.04
C ALA A 446 -10.12 26.13 14.10
N SER A 447 -9.68 25.76 15.29
CA SER A 447 -8.51 24.92 15.48
C SER A 447 -8.87 23.67 16.28
N TYR A 448 -8.13 22.59 16.05
CA TYR A 448 -8.24 21.34 16.80
C TYR A 448 -6.86 20.73 17.00
N ASN A 449 -6.59 20.21 18.19
CA ASN A 449 -5.33 19.53 18.52
C ASN A 449 -5.65 18.21 19.21
N SER A 450 -5.00 17.13 18.79
CA SER A 450 -5.19 15.81 19.41
C SER A 450 -3.90 15.01 19.55
N LEU A 451 -3.87 14.25 20.65
CA LEU A 451 -3.00 13.11 20.82
C LEU A 451 -3.73 11.86 20.33
N TRP A 452 -3.03 11.04 19.56
CA TRP A 452 -3.48 9.75 19.07
C TRP A 452 -2.47 8.67 19.45
N LEU A 453 -2.98 7.54 19.90
CA LEU A 453 -2.23 6.33 20.20
C LEU A 453 -2.97 5.17 19.52
N GLY A 454 -2.23 4.33 18.82
CA GLY A 454 -2.84 3.22 18.12
C GLY A 454 -1.81 2.21 17.63
N LEU A 455 -2.25 1.37 16.70
CA LEU A 455 -1.46 0.29 16.13
C LEU A 455 -1.32 0.54 14.63
N SER A 456 -0.10 0.58 14.12
CA SER A 456 0.18 0.81 12.70
C SER A 456 0.92 -0.38 12.08
N PRO A 457 0.59 -0.75 10.83
CA PRO A 457 1.20 -1.89 10.16
C PRO A 457 2.62 -1.57 9.71
N VAL A 458 3.58 -2.44 10.01
CA VAL A 458 4.95 -2.36 9.51
C VAL A 458 5.23 -3.63 8.73
N THR A 459 5.69 -3.48 7.49
CA THR A 459 5.92 -4.60 6.58
C THR A 459 7.42 -4.90 6.48
N GLU A 460 7.82 -6.06 6.97
CA GLU A 460 9.14 -6.63 6.72
C GLU A 460 9.16 -7.26 5.33
N ARG A 461 10.29 -7.14 4.64
CA ARG A 461 10.44 -7.57 3.25
C ARG A 461 11.71 -8.37 3.11
N ASP A 462 11.57 -9.59 2.61
CA ASP A 462 12.68 -10.45 2.24
C ASP A 462 12.63 -10.76 0.75
N ARG A 463 13.80 -10.76 0.11
CA ARG A 463 13.93 -11.08 -1.30
C ARG A 463 14.93 -12.20 -1.48
N ALA A 464 14.48 -13.28 -2.11
CA ALA A 464 15.31 -14.41 -2.44
C ALA A 464 15.31 -14.64 -3.95
N ALA A 465 16.50 -14.74 -4.52
CA ALA A 465 16.67 -15.14 -5.92
C ALA A 465 17.35 -16.51 -5.97
N THR A 466 16.77 -17.43 -6.73
CA THR A 466 17.37 -18.75 -7.00
C THR A 466 17.54 -18.91 -8.50
N ILE A 467 18.71 -19.39 -8.90
CA ILE A 467 19.01 -19.71 -10.29
C ILE A 467 19.31 -21.20 -10.41
N GLN A 468 18.86 -21.82 -11.50
CA GLN A 468 19.13 -23.22 -11.77
C GLN A 468 19.08 -23.53 -13.27
N TYR A 469 19.84 -24.53 -13.70
CA TYR A 469 19.69 -25.12 -15.02
C TYR A 469 18.75 -26.32 -14.96
N GLN A 470 17.76 -26.36 -15.85
CA GLN A 470 16.90 -27.51 -16.07
C GLN A 470 17.31 -28.19 -17.37
N GLU A 471 17.77 -29.43 -17.29
CA GLU A 471 18.12 -30.25 -18.45
C GLU A 471 16.89 -30.53 -19.32
N LEU A 472 17.00 -30.30 -20.63
CA LEU A 472 15.94 -30.58 -21.61
C LEU A 472 16.18 -31.85 -22.43
N GLY A 473 17.41 -32.38 -22.38
CA GLY A 473 17.80 -33.57 -23.10
C GLY A 473 19.26 -33.93 -22.86
N PRO A 474 19.69 -35.10 -23.37
CA PRO A 474 21.04 -35.60 -23.14
C PRO A 474 22.10 -34.74 -23.84
N GLU A 475 23.34 -34.88 -23.36
CA GLU A 475 24.52 -34.29 -24.01
C GLU A 475 24.73 -34.78 -25.43
N ARG A 476 25.22 -33.87 -26.28
CA ARG A 476 25.57 -34.13 -27.67
C ARG A 476 27.02 -33.77 -27.90
N ILE A 477 27.76 -34.68 -28.52
CA ILE A 477 29.14 -34.40 -28.94
C ILE A 477 29.09 -33.48 -30.15
N ILE A 478 29.71 -32.31 -30.05
CA ILE A 478 29.83 -31.34 -31.15
C ILE A 478 31.05 -31.68 -31.99
N ALA A 479 32.16 -31.92 -31.30
CA ALA A 479 33.45 -32.24 -31.88
C ALA A 479 34.17 -33.15 -30.91
N SER A 480 34.78 -34.21 -31.45
CA SER A 480 35.71 -35.04 -30.72
C SER A 480 36.94 -35.19 -31.60
N GLY A 481 38.11 -35.02 -31.01
CA GLY A 481 39.38 -35.11 -31.69
C GLY A 481 40.41 -35.66 -30.75
N GLY A 482 41.33 -36.44 -31.29
CA GLY A 482 42.35 -37.06 -30.48
C GLY A 482 43.22 -38.00 -31.29
N GLY A 483 44.25 -38.49 -30.64
CA GLY A 483 45.18 -39.43 -31.22
C GLY A 483 45.95 -40.15 -30.12
N GLU A 484 46.49 -41.29 -30.51
CA GLU A 484 47.34 -42.12 -29.67
C GLU A 484 48.58 -42.51 -30.48
N GLY A 485 49.69 -42.74 -29.80
CA GLY A 485 50.93 -43.15 -30.45
C GLY A 485 52.07 -43.27 -29.47
N GLY A 486 53.09 -44.03 -29.87
CA GLY A 486 54.25 -44.29 -29.04
C GLY A 486 55.58 -44.05 -29.74
N ALA A 487 56.65 -44.62 -29.18
CA ALA A 487 58.03 -44.42 -29.63
C ALA A 487 58.31 -44.78 -31.10
N ASN A 488 57.47 -45.61 -31.72
CA ASN A 488 57.60 -46.02 -33.12
C ASN A 488 56.72 -45.22 -34.08
N ASP A 489 55.94 -44.27 -33.56
CA ASP A 489 55.04 -43.40 -34.33
C ASP A 489 55.65 -42.00 -34.45
N ASN A 490 55.19 -41.21 -35.44
CA ASN A 490 55.65 -39.83 -35.62
C ASN A 490 54.92 -38.87 -34.67
N VAL A 491 55.04 -39.11 -33.35
CA VAL A 491 54.38 -38.35 -32.29
C VAL A 491 55.43 -37.69 -31.40
N SER A 492 55.32 -36.37 -31.24
CA SER A 492 56.14 -35.59 -30.30
C SER A 492 55.21 -34.98 -29.25
N PHE A 493 55.45 -35.29 -27.98
CA PHE A 493 54.65 -34.80 -26.86
C PHE A 493 55.54 -34.20 -25.78
N VAL A 494 55.04 -33.13 -25.15
CA VAL A 494 55.73 -32.45 -24.06
C VAL A 494 54.74 -32.31 -22.91
N SER A 495 55.03 -32.98 -21.80
CA SER A 495 54.33 -32.76 -20.53
C SER A 495 55.12 -31.74 -19.72
N ASN A 496 54.45 -30.75 -19.15
CA ASN A 496 55.04 -29.88 -18.15
C ASN A 496 54.19 -29.94 -16.90
N ALA A 497 54.75 -30.51 -15.85
CA ALA A 497 54.08 -30.62 -14.57
C ALA A 497 55.03 -30.21 -13.44
N ASN A 498 54.56 -29.38 -12.53
CA ASN A 498 55.34 -28.86 -11.41
C ASN A 498 56.66 -28.16 -11.81
N GLY A 499 56.76 -27.63 -13.04
CA GLY A 499 57.94 -26.97 -13.56
C GLY A 499 58.99 -27.90 -14.18
N GLU A 500 58.72 -29.21 -14.24
CA GLU A 500 59.52 -30.19 -14.95
C GLU A 500 58.95 -30.45 -16.34
N GLU A 501 59.75 -30.17 -17.37
CA GLU A 501 59.40 -30.41 -18.77
C GLU A 501 59.91 -31.80 -19.19
N ILE A 502 58.99 -32.70 -19.49
CA ILE A 502 59.26 -34.06 -19.94
C ILE A 502 58.86 -34.18 -21.40
N ASN A 503 59.86 -34.34 -22.25
CA ASN A 503 59.68 -34.45 -23.70
C ASN A 503 59.79 -35.93 -24.13
N SER A 504 58.85 -36.38 -24.96
CA SER A 504 58.84 -37.74 -25.51
C SER A 504 60.10 -38.07 -26.31
N ALA A 505 60.81 -37.07 -26.85
CA ALA A 505 62.11 -37.25 -27.52
C ALA A 505 63.22 -37.81 -26.60
N ASN A 506 63.06 -37.67 -25.28
CA ASN A 506 64.02 -38.14 -24.27
C ASN A 506 63.56 -39.44 -23.57
N LEU A 507 62.44 -40.01 -23.99
CA LEU A 507 61.84 -41.22 -23.43
C LEU A 507 61.92 -42.39 -24.42
N GLN A 508 62.21 -43.58 -23.91
CA GLN A 508 62.10 -44.83 -24.65
C GLN A 508 60.76 -45.49 -24.33
N ASP A 509 60.22 -46.22 -25.31
CA ASP A 509 58.98 -46.99 -25.17
C ASP A 509 57.82 -46.17 -24.60
N PHE A 510 57.74 -44.88 -24.97
CA PHE A 510 56.65 -44.02 -24.53
C PHE A 510 55.35 -44.37 -25.27
N TYR A 511 54.23 -44.06 -24.62
CA TYR A 511 52.90 -44.10 -25.21
C TYR A 511 52.08 -42.92 -24.69
N THR A 512 51.37 -42.24 -25.58
CA THR A 512 50.48 -41.15 -25.21
C THR A 512 49.11 -41.32 -25.85
N GLN A 513 48.08 -40.92 -25.12
CA GLN A 513 46.70 -40.82 -25.59
C GLN A 513 46.21 -39.41 -25.28
N ILE A 514 45.68 -38.69 -26.25
CA ILE A 514 45.10 -37.36 -26.04
C ILE A 514 43.78 -37.31 -26.78
N TYR A 515 42.69 -37.07 -26.05
CA TYR A 515 41.35 -36.94 -26.56
C TYR A 515 40.67 -35.72 -25.94
N LEU A 516 40.12 -34.87 -26.79
CA LEU A 516 39.32 -33.72 -26.41
C LEU A 516 37.95 -33.87 -27.03
N THR A 517 36.91 -33.84 -26.19
CA THR A 517 35.52 -33.92 -26.66
C THR A 517 34.74 -32.72 -26.16
N PHE A 518 34.22 -31.94 -27.09
CA PHE A 518 33.33 -30.81 -26.83
C PHE A 518 31.88 -31.27 -26.85
N LEU A 519 31.16 -30.88 -25.81
CA LEU A 519 29.78 -31.29 -25.56
C LEU A 519 28.87 -30.07 -25.65
N ASN A 520 27.64 -30.29 -26.10
CA ASN A 520 26.54 -29.36 -25.93
C ASN A 520 25.40 -30.04 -25.19
N ARG A 521 24.78 -29.33 -24.25
CA ARG A 521 23.52 -29.74 -23.61
C ARG A 521 22.52 -28.60 -23.71
N ASP A 522 21.32 -28.93 -24.15
CA ASP A 522 20.21 -27.97 -24.14
C ASP A 522 19.61 -27.91 -22.73
N VAL A 523 19.50 -26.70 -22.20
CA VAL A 523 18.93 -26.43 -20.88
C VAL A 523 17.98 -25.24 -20.94
N ASN A 524 17.14 -25.14 -19.92
CA ASN A 524 16.50 -23.90 -19.53
C ASN A 524 17.23 -23.32 -18.33
N PHE A 525 17.74 -22.10 -18.44
CA PHE A 525 18.22 -21.35 -17.30
C PHE A 525 17.02 -20.67 -16.63
N ILE A 526 16.68 -21.12 -15.43
CA ILE A 526 15.50 -20.65 -14.69
C ILE A 526 15.99 -19.71 -13.60
N THR A 527 15.53 -18.46 -13.66
CA THR A 527 15.68 -17.49 -12.58
C THR A 527 14.33 -17.35 -11.89
N LYS A 528 14.30 -17.66 -10.59
CA LYS A 528 13.16 -17.37 -9.73
C LYS A 528 13.51 -16.26 -8.77
N ASP A 529 12.70 -15.24 -8.73
CA ASP A 529 12.83 -14.12 -7.82
C ASP A 529 11.55 -14.01 -7.00
N LYS A 530 11.70 -14.03 -5.68
CA LYS A 530 10.61 -14.09 -4.73
C LYS A 530 10.71 -12.94 -3.75
N LEU A 531 9.69 -12.08 -3.75
CA LEU A 531 9.49 -11.04 -2.74
C LEU A 531 8.44 -11.54 -1.73
N THR A 532 8.86 -11.63 -0.48
CA THR A 532 7.99 -11.99 0.65
C THR A 532 7.79 -10.76 1.53
N GLU A 533 6.53 -10.44 1.83
CA GLU A 533 6.11 -9.31 2.66
C GLU A 533 5.30 -9.80 3.85
N ASP A 534 5.82 -9.59 5.06
CA ASP A 534 5.14 -9.93 6.33
C ASP A 534 4.77 -8.64 7.07
N THR A 535 3.49 -8.48 7.39
CA THR A 535 2.95 -7.26 8.02
C THR A 535 2.57 -7.51 9.47
N THR A 536 3.21 -6.76 10.37
CA THR A 536 2.99 -6.84 11.82
C THR A 536 2.60 -5.46 12.38
N TYR A 537 1.73 -5.43 13.39
CA TYR A 537 1.24 -4.17 13.95
C TYR A 537 2.04 -3.70 15.16
N TYR A 538 2.49 -2.44 15.14
CA TYR A 538 3.30 -1.84 16.20
C TYR A 538 2.60 -0.65 16.87
N PRO A 539 2.83 -0.42 18.18
CA PRO A 539 2.36 0.79 18.84
C PRO A 539 2.90 2.05 18.17
N HIS A 540 2.00 3.00 17.93
CA HIS A 540 2.25 4.26 17.26
C HIS A 540 1.62 5.41 18.04
N LEU A 541 2.44 6.37 18.43
CA LEU A 541 2.03 7.64 19.03
C LEU A 541 2.09 8.76 17.99
N SER A 542 0.99 9.50 17.81
CA SER A 542 0.95 10.68 16.93
C SER A 542 0.33 11.89 17.62
N LEU A 543 0.89 13.06 17.33
CA LEU A 543 0.33 14.36 17.64
C LEU A 543 -0.09 15.01 16.33
N THR A 544 -1.33 15.50 16.28
CA THR A 544 -1.84 16.26 15.12
C THR A 544 -2.54 17.50 15.60
N GLY A 545 -2.44 18.57 14.80
CA GLY A 545 -3.26 19.75 14.96
C GLY A 545 -3.59 20.38 13.63
N ASP A 546 -4.66 21.16 13.60
CA ASP A 546 -5.10 21.85 12.39
C ASP A 546 -5.78 23.18 12.66
N ILE A 547 -5.85 23.98 11.59
CA ILE A 547 -6.63 25.20 11.49
C ILE A 547 -7.49 25.10 10.23
N THR A 548 -8.81 25.12 10.40
CA THR A 548 -9.80 24.95 9.34
C THR A 548 -10.61 26.23 9.16
N SER A 549 -10.80 26.69 7.92
CA SER A 549 -11.70 27.79 7.55
C SER A 549 -12.46 27.47 6.25
N THR A 550 -13.34 28.38 5.82
CA THR A 550 -14.17 28.22 4.61
C THR A 550 -13.37 27.90 3.35
N ASN A 551 -12.13 28.38 3.25
CA ASN A 551 -11.32 28.26 2.04
C ASN A 551 -9.88 27.81 2.31
N GLN A 552 -9.53 27.45 3.54
CA GLN A 552 -8.19 27.01 3.89
C GLN A 552 -8.21 25.87 4.91
N LEU A 553 -7.24 24.97 4.79
CA LEU A 553 -6.93 23.94 5.77
C LEU A 553 -5.41 23.92 5.93
N PHE A 554 -4.94 24.07 7.17
CA PHE A 554 -3.54 23.84 7.53
C PHE A 554 -3.47 22.75 8.60
N ARG A 555 -2.72 21.69 8.35
CA ARG A 555 -2.50 20.59 9.29
C ARG A 555 -1.02 20.44 9.56
N TYR A 556 -0.67 20.13 10.81
CA TYR A 556 0.69 19.75 11.22
C TYR A 556 0.62 18.51 12.08
N TYR A 557 1.59 17.63 11.94
CA TYR A 557 1.60 16.38 12.66
C TYR A 557 3.02 15.84 12.84
N THR A 558 3.20 15.07 13.90
CA THR A 558 4.42 14.32 14.20
C THR A 558 4.05 13.01 14.87
N GLY A 559 4.91 12.00 14.79
CA GLY A 559 4.64 10.72 15.43
C GLY A 559 5.85 9.80 15.46
N ILE A 560 5.70 8.70 16.20
CA ILE A 560 6.72 7.67 16.39
C ILE A 560 6.03 6.30 16.37
N ILE A 561 6.49 5.42 15.48
CA ILE A 561 6.14 4.00 15.41
C ILE A 561 7.27 3.21 16.08
N THR A 562 6.91 2.39 17.07
CA THR A 562 7.85 1.63 17.92
C THR A 562 8.34 0.33 17.28
N SER A 563 8.56 0.34 15.97
CA SER A 563 9.19 -0.76 15.23
C SER A 563 10.71 -0.83 15.45
N ASP A 564 11.36 -1.88 14.95
CA ASP A 564 12.81 -1.96 14.84
C ASP A 564 13.22 -1.98 13.36
N PRO A 565 13.87 -0.92 12.82
CA PRO A 565 14.22 0.32 13.50
C PRO A 565 13.00 1.23 13.76
N ILE A 566 13.11 2.11 14.76
CA ILE A 566 12.07 3.09 15.12
C ILE A 566 11.84 4.05 13.95
N LYS A 567 10.58 4.32 13.63
CA LYS A 567 10.18 5.27 12.58
C LYS A 567 9.54 6.49 13.21
N ALA A 568 10.23 7.62 13.22
CA ALA A 568 9.68 8.90 13.67
C ALA A 568 9.43 9.81 12.47
N TYR A 569 8.41 10.65 12.53
CA TYR A 569 8.10 11.58 11.44
C TYR A 569 7.61 12.95 11.89
N ILE A 570 7.71 13.89 10.96
CA ILE A 570 7.11 15.22 11.02
C ILE A 570 6.56 15.57 9.65
N GLY A 571 5.39 16.21 9.61
CA GLY A 571 4.84 16.70 8.36
C GLY A 571 3.73 17.72 8.54
N GLY A 572 3.22 18.17 7.39
CA GLY A 572 2.13 19.12 7.34
C GLY A 572 1.51 19.21 5.96
N ASP A 573 0.24 19.59 5.97
CA ASP A 573 -0.58 19.75 4.76
C ASP A 573 -1.16 21.15 4.74
N TYR A 574 -1.19 21.76 3.56
CA TYR A 574 -1.84 23.04 3.35
C TYR A 574 -2.67 23.01 2.07
N SER A 575 -3.94 23.33 2.21
CA SER A 575 -4.90 23.44 1.11
C SER A 575 -5.55 24.80 1.14
N ARG A 576 -5.68 25.44 -0.02
CA ARG A 576 -6.38 26.72 -0.15
C ARG A 576 -7.16 26.82 -1.45
N ARG A 577 -8.38 27.38 -1.34
CA ARG A 577 -9.26 27.68 -2.48
C ARG A 577 -9.37 29.19 -2.69
N PHE A 578 -9.02 29.64 -3.89
CA PHE A 578 -9.20 31.01 -4.37
C PHE A 578 -10.22 31.00 -5.52
N ASN A 579 -11.50 31.19 -5.20
CA ASN A 579 -12.59 31.07 -6.17
C ASN A 579 -12.55 29.69 -6.87
N ASN A 580 -12.21 29.67 -8.17
CA ASN A 580 -12.10 28.44 -8.97
C ASN A 580 -10.69 27.84 -9.02
N LEU A 581 -9.73 28.41 -8.28
CA LEU A 581 -8.36 27.90 -8.15
C LEU A 581 -8.22 27.13 -6.84
N VAL A 582 -7.67 25.94 -6.88
CA VAL A 582 -7.38 25.10 -5.72
C VAL A 582 -5.88 24.81 -5.72
N PHE A 583 -5.24 25.03 -4.58
CA PHE A 583 -3.84 24.73 -4.33
C PHE A 583 -3.72 23.79 -3.15
N ASN A 584 -2.90 22.75 -3.27
CA ASN A 584 -2.57 21.81 -2.20
C ASN A 584 -1.06 21.57 -2.15
N ILE A 585 -0.49 21.49 -0.95
CA ILE A 585 0.87 21.02 -0.68
C ILE A 585 0.84 20.12 0.55
N ASN A 586 1.52 18.98 0.47
CA ASN A 586 1.72 18.04 1.58
C ASN A 586 3.21 17.71 1.61
N ALA A 587 3.80 17.71 2.80
CA ALA A 587 5.15 17.26 3.02
C ALA A 587 5.24 16.44 4.31
N ILE A 588 5.96 15.32 4.26
CA ILE A 588 6.28 14.49 5.42
C ILE A 588 7.71 13.99 5.33
N GLY A 589 8.41 13.97 6.46
CA GLY A 589 9.76 13.43 6.59
C GLY A 589 9.80 12.34 7.66
N TYR A 590 10.33 11.17 7.30
CA TYR A 590 10.54 10.02 8.18
C TYR A 590 12.02 9.81 8.51
N LEU A 591 12.31 9.42 9.75
CA LEU A 591 13.53 8.73 10.13
C LEU A 591 13.38 7.24 9.80
N ASN A 592 14.46 6.63 9.30
CA ASN A 592 14.47 5.24 8.83
C ASN A 592 13.35 4.93 7.83
N PRO A 593 13.27 5.69 6.72
CA PRO A 593 12.21 5.50 5.74
C PRO A 593 12.32 4.13 5.06
N ASP A 594 11.18 3.55 4.74
CA ASP A 594 11.04 2.34 3.92
C ASP A 594 9.96 2.56 2.85
N ARG A 595 9.49 1.49 2.21
CA ARG A 595 8.51 1.57 1.13
C ARG A 595 7.11 2.03 1.58
N ASP A 596 6.72 1.74 2.83
CA ASP A 596 5.39 2.10 3.36
C ASP A 596 5.43 3.47 4.08
N TYR A 597 6.57 3.80 4.68
CA TYR A 597 6.82 5.00 5.46
C TYR A 597 8.02 5.77 4.91
N PHE A 598 7.79 6.57 3.87
CA PHE A 598 8.85 7.36 3.22
C PHE A 598 8.61 8.86 3.29
N SER A 599 9.71 9.60 3.20
CA SER A 599 9.69 11.06 3.11
C SER A 599 9.26 11.51 1.71
N TYR A 600 8.28 12.41 1.62
CA TYR A 600 7.83 12.96 0.35
C TYR A 600 7.34 14.39 0.45
N VAL A 601 7.29 15.06 -0.71
CA VAL A 601 6.59 16.31 -0.95
C VAL A 601 5.68 16.12 -2.15
N GLN A 602 4.42 16.52 -2.02
CA GLN A 602 3.44 16.52 -3.10
C GLN A 602 2.77 17.89 -3.18
N THR A 603 2.59 18.39 -4.40
CA THR A 603 1.86 19.63 -4.66
C THR A 603 0.89 19.44 -5.82
N SER A 604 -0.21 20.18 -5.80
CA SER A 604 -1.16 20.24 -6.91
C SER A 604 -1.75 21.64 -7.02
N LEU A 605 -1.95 22.10 -8.25
CA LEU A 605 -2.66 23.32 -8.57
C LEU A 605 -3.72 23.00 -9.61
N ALA A 606 -4.97 23.36 -9.38
CA ALA A 606 -6.07 23.11 -10.31
C ALA A 606 -6.95 24.36 -10.47
N ARG A 607 -7.36 24.66 -11.70
CA ARG A 607 -8.25 25.79 -12.02
C ARG A 607 -9.42 25.35 -12.88
N GLY A 608 -10.63 25.60 -12.40
CA GLY A 608 -11.87 25.36 -13.13
C GLY A 608 -12.31 26.54 -14.00
N PHE A 609 -12.66 26.23 -15.25
CA PHE A 609 -13.24 27.14 -16.23
C PHE A 609 -14.62 26.65 -16.63
N ARG A 610 -15.64 27.48 -16.43
CA ARG A 610 -17.00 27.17 -16.85
C ARG A 610 -17.14 27.48 -18.34
N LEU A 611 -17.43 26.48 -19.15
CA LEU A 611 -17.70 26.66 -20.59
C LEU A 611 -19.17 26.98 -20.85
N SER A 612 -20.08 26.29 -20.15
CA SER A 612 -21.53 26.48 -20.26
C SER A 612 -22.23 26.16 -18.93
N LYS A 613 -23.57 26.06 -18.93
CA LYS A 613 -24.31 25.61 -17.74
C LYS A 613 -24.04 24.14 -17.39
N ASN A 614 -23.73 23.32 -18.40
CA ASN A 614 -23.57 21.87 -18.25
C ASN A 614 -22.15 21.41 -18.63
N ALA A 615 -21.22 22.34 -18.87
CA ALA A 615 -19.86 22.03 -19.26
C ALA A 615 -18.85 22.85 -18.48
N ASN A 616 -17.82 22.19 -17.94
CA ASN A 616 -16.65 22.84 -17.35
C ASN A 616 -15.37 22.08 -17.77
N ILE A 617 -14.26 22.81 -17.77
CA ILE A 617 -12.92 22.25 -17.92
C ILE A 617 -12.11 22.62 -16.70
N THR A 618 -11.45 21.64 -16.08
CA THR A 618 -10.44 21.86 -15.05
C THR A 618 -9.07 21.61 -15.64
N LEU A 619 -8.16 22.57 -15.52
CA LEU A 619 -6.74 22.39 -15.82
C LEU A 619 -6.00 22.17 -14.51
N SER A 620 -5.10 21.19 -14.48
CA SER A 620 -4.32 20.85 -13.29
C SER A 620 -2.84 20.71 -13.61
N THR A 621 -2.01 20.91 -12.60
CA THR A 621 -0.61 20.51 -12.58
C THR A 621 -0.30 19.87 -11.23
N GLY A 622 0.54 18.85 -11.24
CA GLY A 622 0.95 18.13 -10.04
C GLY A 622 2.45 17.87 -10.04
N LEU A 623 3.03 17.89 -8.85
CA LEU A 623 4.40 17.44 -8.59
C LEU A 623 4.39 16.51 -7.39
N ARG A 624 5.03 15.35 -7.51
CA ARG A 624 5.29 14.42 -6.43
C ARG A 624 6.76 14.04 -6.45
N TYR A 625 7.40 14.19 -5.29
CA TYR A 625 8.79 13.84 -5.08
C TYR A 625 8.97 13.10 -3.75
N ALA A 626 9.41 11.85 -3.82
CA ALA A 626 9.80 11.00 -2.72
C ALA A 626 11.34 10.97 -2.62
N PHE A 627 11.87 11.27 -1.43
CA PHE A 627 13.30 11.54 -1.25
C PHE A 627 14.15 10.25 -1.11
N LYS A 628 13.53 9.13 -0.73
CA LYS A 628 14.18 7.84 -0.56
C LYS A 628 13.11 6.75 -0.50
N GLN A 629 12.94 6.02 -1.59
CA GLN A 629 12.16 4.78 -1.60
C GLN A 629 13.10 3.63 -1.96
N THR A 630 12.96 2.52 -1.26
CA THR A 630 13.59 1.28 -1.67
C THR A 630 12.79 0.76 -2.87
N ALA A 631 13.31 0.97 -4.08
CA ALA A 631 12.72 0.40 -5.28
C ALA A 631 12.94 -1.11 -5.28
N ASP A 632 11.89 -1.87 -5.58
CA ASP A 632 11.97 -3.32 -5.76
C ASP A 632 11.62 -3.65 -7.22
N PRO A 633 12.44 -4.45 -7.94
CA PRO A 633 12.15 -4.79 -9.33
C PRO A 633 10.88 -5.65 -9.49
N LEU A 634 10.44 -6.36 -8.44
CA LEU A 634 9.24 -7.20 -8.48
C LEU A 634 7.94 -6.45 -8.15
N ASP A 635 8.07 -5.23 -7.62
CA ASP A 635 6.92 -4.47 -7.19
C ASP A 635 7.17 -2.96 -7.24
N THR A 636 6.23 -2.22 -7.82
CA THR A 636 6.47 -0.84 -8.19
C THR A 636 6.59 0.08 -6.98
N PRO A 637 7.66 0.89 -6.84
CA PRO A 637 7.66 2.01 -5.91
C PRO A 637 6.60 3.05 -6.30
N ILE A 638 6.33 4.00 -5.41
CA ILE A 638 5.51 5.16 -5.77
C ILE A 638 6.39 6.09 -6.59
N ASP A 639 6.17 6.10 -7.90
CA ASP A 639 6.96 6.89 -8.83
C ASP A 639 6.89 8.40 -8.56
N ASN A 640 8.02 9.06 -8.75
CA ASN A 640 8.07 10.52 -8.81
C ASN A 640 7.36 11.01 -10.07
N SER A 641 6.73 12.17 -10.00
CA SER A 641 6.02 12.67 -11.16
C SER A 641 5.94 14.18 -11.21
N VAL A 642 6.02 14.70 -12.44
CA VAL A 642 5.58 16.03 -12.81
C VAL A 642 4.53 15.84 -13.88
N SER A 643 3.37 16.47 -13.69
CA SER A 643 2.22 16.26 -14.56
C SER A 643 1.45 17.53 -14.85
N VAL A 644 0.79 17.52 -16.01
CA VAL A 644 -0.21 18.50 -16.40
C VAL A 644 -1.45 17.75 -16.87
N GLY A 645 -2.61 18.14 -16.36
CA GLY A 645 -3.87 17.48 -16.66
C GLY A 645 -4.96 18.45 -17.13
N ALA A 646 -5.93 17.89 -17.84
CA ALA A 646 -7.16 18.56 -18.21
C ALA A 646 -8.34 17.60 -18.05
N ARG A 647 -9.41 18.05 -17.39
CA ARG A 647 -10.65 17.30 -17.19
C ARG A 647 -11.82 18.08 -17.74
N ALA A 648 -12.51 17.53 -18.73
CA ALA A 648 -13.75 18.07 -19.26
C ALA A 648 -14.94 17.33 -18.63
N ASN A 649 -15.82 18.06 -17.95
CA ASN A 649 -17.10 17.53 -17.46
C ASN A 649 -18.21 18.08 -18.35
N ILE A 650 -18.96 17.20 -19.02
CA ILE A 650 -20.01 17.53 -19.98
C ILE A 650 -21.28 16.74 -19.62
N GLY A 651 -22.19 17.39 -18.88
CA GLY A 651 -23.42 16.76 -18.41
C GLY A 651 -23.14 15.55 -17.52
N ASN A 652 -23.51 14.35 -18.00
CA ASN A 652 -23.33 13.08 -17.29
C ASN A 652 -22.00 12.39 -17.59
N PHE A 653 -21.18 12.94 -18.48
CA PHE A 653 -19.91 12.37 -18.90
C PHE A 653 -18.74 13.25 -18.44
N SER A 654 -17.64 12.62 -18.05
CA SER A 654 -16.37 13.28 -17.73
C SER A 654 -15.23 12.56 -18.42
N LEU A 655 -14.27 13.31 -18.97
CA LEU A 655 -13.02 12.80 -19.54
C LEU A 655 -11.85 13.62 -18.99
N GLY A 656 -10.89 12.95 -18.38
CA GLY A 656 -9.62 13.50 -17.93
C GLY A 656 -8.45 12.92 -18.70
N LEU A 657 -7.48 13.77 -18.99
CA LEU A 657 -6.20 13.44 -19.60
C LEU A 657 -5.11 14.02 -18.71
N THR A 658 -4.09 13.22 -18.41
CA THR A 658 -2.93 13.64 -17.61
C THR A 658 -1.65 13.27 -18.33
N GLN A 659 -0.87 14.26 -18.74
CA GLN A 659 0.46 14.05 -19.30
C GLN A 659 1.48 14.01 -18.16
N TYR A 660 2.22 12.90 -18.07
CA TYR A 660 3.39 12.76 -17.21
C TYR A 660 4.65 13.10 -18.00
N PHE A 661 5.58 13.80 -17.37
CA PHE A 661 6.86 14.16 -17.96
C PHE A 661 7.99 13.37 -17.31
N GLY A 662 8.60 12.47 -18.08
CA GLY A 662 9.73 11.68 -17.61
C GLY A 662 11.03 12.46 -17.56
N ASN A 663 12.01 11.91 -16.84
CA ASN A 663 13.38 12.44 -16.71
C ASN A 663 13.49 13.85 -16.10
N ILE A 664 12.43 14.35 -15.43
CA ILE A 664 12.48 15.63 -14.70
C ILE A 664 12.95 15.42 -13.26
N LEU A 665 12.46 14.37 -12.61
CA LEU A 665 12.84 13.98 -11.25
C LEU A 665 13.54 12.62 -11.31
N PRO A 666 14.44 12.31 -10.36
CA PRO A 666 14.95 10.94 -10.16
C PRO A 666 13.78 9.96 -10.05
N ASP A 667 13.91 8.77 -10.62
CA ASP A 667 12.90 7.70 -10.55
C ASP A 667 11.48 8.20 -10.91
N SER A 668 11.39 9.10 -11.91
CA SER A 668 10.10 9.63 -12.36
C SER A 668 9.41 8.71 -13.34
N ILE A 669 8.08 8.74 -13.36
CA ILE A 669 7.28 8.07 -14.40
C ILE A 669 7.79 8.52 -15.76
N ASN A 670 8.08 7.56 -16.64
CA ASN A 670 8.37 7.79 -18.05
C ASN A 670 7.32 8.71 -18.71
N THR A 671 7.69 9.37 -19.81
CA THR A 671 6.76 10.22 -20.54
C THR A 671 5.56 9.39 -21.01
N ALA A 672 4.41 9.61 -20.37
CA ALA A 672 3.23 8.77 -20.54
C ALA A 672 1.94 9.58 -20.41
N LEU A 673 0.85 9.04 -20.94
CA LEU A 673 -0.48 9.64 -20.88
C LEU A 673 -1.39 8.81 -19.99
N GLY A 674 -1.89 9.40 -18.90
CA GLY A 674 -3.00 8.87 -18.12
C GLY A 674 -4.34 9.33 -18.69
N VAL A 675 -5.34 8.46 -18.63
CA VAL A 675 -6.71 8.74 -19.09
C VAL A 675 -7.69 8.29 -18.03
N ASP A 676 -8.69 9.11 -17.74
CA ASP A 676 -9.84 8.70 -16.94
C ASP A 676 -11.14 9.14 -17.60
N ALA A 677 -12.14 8.27 -17.61
CA ALA A 677 -13.45 8.57 -18.15
C ALA A 677 -14.51 8.11 -17.16
N SER A 678 -15.59 8.89 -16.99
CA SER A 678 -16.70 8.49 -16.13
C SER A 678 -18.04 8.87 -16.74
N LEU A 679 -19.00 7.96 -16.63
CA LEU A 679 -20.35 8.10 -17.14
C LEU A 679 -21.34 7.85 -16.01
N ARG A 680 -22.20 8.82 -15.73
CA ARG A 680 -23.31 8.69 -14.79
C ARG A 680 -24.53 8.13 -15.51
N LEU A 681 -25.03 7.00 -15.01
CA LEU A 681 -26.25 6.32 -15.47
C LEU A 681 -27.40 6.69 -14.52
N GLY A 682 -28.01 7.85 -14.78
CA GLY A 682 -29.03 8.41 -13.89
C GLY A 682 -28.47 8.85 -12.54
N THR A 683 -29.23 8.65 -11.47
CA THR A 683 -28.84 9.01 -10.09
C THR A 683 -28.22 7.85 -9.30
N GLN A 684 -28.29 6.63 -9.83
CA GLN A 684 -27.98 5.39 -9.12
C GLN A 684 -26.73 4.68 -9.65
N GLY A 685 -26.42 4.84 -10.94
CA GLY A 685 -25.29 4.14 -11.57
C GLY A 685 -24.14 5.07 -11.96
N LYS A 686 -22.91 4.57 -11.87
CA LYS A 686 -21.71 5.22 -12.40
C LYS A 686 -20.79 4.16 -12.99
N ILE A 687 -20.25 4.42 -14.17
CA ILE A 687 -19.16 3.63 -14.74
C ILE A 687 -17.94 4.54 -14.84
N THR A 688 -16.79 4.07 -14.40
CA THR A 688 -15.51 4.76 -14.52
C THR A 688 -14.53 3.85 -15.23
N ALA A 689 -13.85 4.32 -16.26
CA ALA A 689 -12.75 3.62 -16.92
C ALA A 689 -11.48 4.44 -16.78
N TYR A 690 -10.33 3.78 -16.73
CA TYR A 690 -9.05 4.46 -16.56
C TYR A 690 -7.90 3.72 -17.25
N LEU A 691 -6.85 4.48 -17.51
CA LEU A 691 -5.52 4.03 -17.89
C LEU A 691 -4.53 4.86 -17.07
N SER A 692 -3.72 4.18 -16.26
CA SER A 692 -2.77 4.77 -15.32
C SER A 692 -1.38 4.20 -15.58
N PRO A 693 -0.45 5.00 -16.12
CA PRO A 693 0.94 4.57 -16.32
C PRO A 693 1.77 4.67 -15.04
N SER A 694 2.79 3.82 -14.97
CA SER A 694 3.90 3.78 -14.01
C SER A 694 5.16 3.35 -14.79
N ASN A 695 6.35 3.40 -14.19
CA ASN A 695 7.60 3.11 -14.90
C ASN A 695 7.66 1.72 -15.53
N ASN A 696 7.28 0.68 -14.78
CA ASN A 696 7.35 -0.73 -15.21
C ASN A 696 5.96 -1.39 -15.21
N GLN A 697 4.89 -0.59 -15.09
CA GLN A 697 3.52 -1.08 -15.04
C GLN A 697 2.56 -0.13 -15.75
N LEU A 698 1.69 -0.70 -16.60
CA LEU A 698 0.54 -0.02 -17.15
C LEU A 698 -0.73 -0.67 -16.62
N SER A 699 -1.53 0.09 -15.87
CA SER A 699 -2.80 -0.39 -15.32
C SER A 699 -3.96 0.22 -16.08
N TYR A 700 -4.90 -0.58 -16.58
CA TYR A 700 -6.14 -0.08 -17.16
C TYR A 700 -7.33 -0.94 -16.75
N GLY A 701 -8.50 -0.34 -16.69
CA GLY A 701 -9.67 -1.05 -16.18
C GLY A 701 -10.95 -0.25 -16.19
N ALA A 702 -12.00 -0.87 -15.68
CA ALA A 702 -13.32 -0.27 -15.53
C ALA A 702 -13.95 -0.67 -14.19
N ILE A 703 -14.67 0.27 -13.58
CA ILE A 703 -15.39 0.10 -12.33
C ILE A 703 -16.82 0.58 -12.55
N GLY A 704 -17.79 -0.32 -12.37
CA GLY A 704 -19.21 -0.01 -12.33
C GLY A 704 -19.72 0.00 -10.89
N GLU A 705 -20.42 1.07 -10.50
CA GLU A 705 -21.11 1.20 -9.21
C GLU A 705 -22.60 1.35 -9.48
N TYR A 706 -23.43 0.59 -8.75
CA TYR A 706 -24.87 0.72 -8.78
C TYR A 706 -25.44 0.76 -7.36
N LYS A 707 -26.14 1.86 -7.02
CA LYS A 707 -26.84 2.03 -5.75
C LYS A 707 -28.31 1.67 -5.91
N PHE A 708 -28.79 0.71 -5.13
CA PHE A 708 -30.18 0.25 -5.17
C PHE A 708 -31.17 1.26 -4.55
N GLY A 709 -30.67 2.34 -3.93
CA GLY A 709 -31.48 3.41 -3.35
C GLY A 709 -30.79 4.77 -3.41
N SER A 710 -31.52 5.82 -3.06
CA SER A 710 -31.04 7.21 -3.09
C SER A 710 -30.32 7.65 -1.82
N SER A 711 -30.35 6.83 -0.76
CA SER A 711 -29.62 7.11 0.48
C SER A 711 -28.13 6.75 0.34
N PRO A 712 -27.22 7.49 1.01
CA PRO A 712 -25.81 7.14 1.12
C PRO A 712 -25.49 5.71 1.59
N ASN A 713 -26.30 5.12 2.49
CA ASN A 713 -26.13 3.74 2.98
C ASN A 713 -27.05 2.74 2.27
N SER A 714 -27.69 3.14 1.17
CA SER A 714 -28.46 2.18 0.37
C SER A 714 -27.52 1.06 -0.07
N PRO A 715 -28.03 -0.18 -0.20
CA PRO A 715 -27.27 -1.27 -0.78
C PRO A 715 -26.60 -0.79 -2.07
N ALA A 716 -25.32 -1.08 -2.22
CA ALA A 716 -24.54 -0.72 -3.39
C ALA A 716 -23.71 -1.91 -3.84
N LEU A 717 -23.69 -2.15 -5.14
CA LEU A 717 -22.83 -3.13 -5.79
C LEU A 717 -21.77 -2.39 -6.60
N VAL A 718 -20.52 -2.74 -6.38
CA VAL A 718 -19.38 -2.27 -7.14
C VAL A 718 -18.72 -3.46 -7.81
N LEU A 719 -18.59 -3.40 -9.14
CA LEU A 719 -17.91 -4.40 -9.95
C LEU A 719 -16.71 -3.72 -10.61
N GLY A 720 -15.53 -4.29 -10.43
CA GLY A 720 -14.28 -3.82 -10.99
C GLY A 720 -13.62 -4.88 -11.84
N TRP A 721 -13.02 -4.45 -12.94
CA TRP A 721 -12.04 -5.21 -13.69
C TRP A 721 -10.83 -4.31 -13.95
N ARG A 722 -9.64 -4.84 -13.72
CA ARG A 722 -8.36 -4.18 -13.99
C ARG A 722 -7.41 -5.19 -14.62
N ARG A 723 -6.67 -4.75 -15.63
CA ARG A 723 -5.51 -5.47 -16.14
C ARG A 723 -4.25 -4.67 -15.83
N ASP A 724 -3.31 -5.34 -15.16
CA ASP A 724 -1.98 -4.81 -14.88
C ASP A 724 -1.01 -5.46 -15.86
N HIS A 725 -0.35 -4.65 -16.67
CA HIS A 725 0.68 -5.09 -17.61
C HIS A 725 2.05 -4.66 -17.07
N TYR A 726 2.97 -5.60 -16.92
CA TYR A 726 4.30 -5.40 -16.36
C TYR A 726 5.35 -5.59 -17.45
N ASP A 727 6.32 -4.68 -17.47
CA ASP A 727 7.47 -4.69 -18.36
C ASP A 727 8.74 -4.94 -17.54
N PHE A 728 9.42 -6.06 -17.81
CA PHE A 728 10.67 -6.46 -17.15
C PHE A 728 11.91 -6.23 -18.04
N GLY A 729 11.76 -5.50 -19.16
CA GLY A 729 12.83 -5.19 -20.10
C GLY A 729 12.92 -6.17 -21.26
N GLU A 730 14.13 -6.43 -21.74
CA GLU A 730 14.40 -7.29 -22.90
C GLU A 730 15.24 -8.50 -22.48
N ASP A 731 15.01 -9.64 -23.14
CA ASP A 731 15.86 -10.81 -22.97
C ASP A 731 17.19 -10.70 -23.76
N ALA A 732 18.02 -11.73 -23.68
CA ALA A 732 19.32 -11.75 -24.38
C ALA A 732 19.20 -11.72 -25.92
N PHE A 733 18.00 -11.87 -26.48
CA PHE A 733 17.72 -11.83 -27.91
C PHE A 733 17.05 -10.52 -28.34
N GLY A 734 16.74 -9.62 -27.40
CA GLY A 734 16.03 -8.37 -27.64
C GLY A 734 14.51 -8.55 -27.73
N ASP A 735 13.96 -9.70 -27.33
CA ASP A 735 12.51 -9.88 -27.20
C ASP A 735 12.03 -9.30 -25.86
N SER A 736 10.91 -8.57 -25.86
CA SER A 736 10.35 -7.93 -24.66
C SER A 736 9.83 -8.95 -23.65
N LEU A 737 10.23 -8.79 -22.39
CA LEU A 737 9.82 -9.61 -21.25
C LEU A 737 8.62 -8.97 -20.54
N GLU A 738 7.44 -9.19 -21.11
CA GLU A 738 6.19 -8.63 -20.61
C GLU A 738 5.28 -9.70 -20.01
N THR A 739 4.53 -9.36 -18.97
CA THR A 739 3.45 -10.21 -18.45
C THR A 739 2.23 -9.38 -18.07
N GLY A 740 1.08 -10.03 -17.90
CA GLY A 740 -0.18 -9.34 -17.61
C GLY A 740 -1.07 -10.12 -16.68
N ASN A 741 -1.73 -9.41 -15.77
CA ASN A 741 -2.63 -9.99 -14.78
C ASN A 741 -4.01 -9.31 -14.83
N ASP A 742 -5.05 -10.10 -15.09
CA ASP A 742 -6.45 -9.66 -14.95
C ASP A 742 -6.92 -9.86 -13.51
N ILE A 743 -7.52 -8.81 -12.96
CA ILE A 743 -8.02 -8.73 -11.58
C ILE A 743 -9.47 -8.27 -11.62
N PHE A 744 -10.33 -9.02 -10.94
CA PHE A 744 -11.75 -8.73 -10.79
C PHE A 744 -12.05 -8.45 -9.32
N THR A 745 -12.87 -7.44 -9.07
CA THR A 745 -13.32 -7.06 -7.73
C THR A 745 -14.84 -6.99 -7.71
N ILE A 746 -15.45 -7.62 -6.72
CA ILE A 746 -16.87 -7.52 -6.42
C ILE A 746 -16.97 -6.95 -5.01
N LEU A 747 -17.66 -5.84 -4.84
CA LEU A 747 -17.85 -5.23 -3.53
C LEU A 747 -19.33 -4.94 -3.30
N PHE A 748 -19.83 -5.37 -2.16
CA PHE A 748 -21.19 -5.16 -1.72
C PHE A 748 -21.18 -4.36 -0.42
N ARG A 749 -21.86 -3.22 -0.43
CA ARG A 749 -21.99 -2.35 0.73
C ARG A 749 -23.45 -2.22 1.12
N ILE A 750 -23.75 -2.33 2.41
CA ILE A 750 -25.09 -2.11 2.97
C ILE A 750 -24.99 -1.63 4.42
N GLY A 751 -25.93 -0.79 4.85
CA GLY A 751 -26.01 -0.37 6.25
C GLY A 751 -27.30 0.31 6.62
N ALA A 752 -27.47 0.56 7.92
CA ALA A 752 -28.60 1.26 8.50
C ALA A 752 -28.16 2.23 9.61
N PRO A 753 -28.96 3.28 9.88
CA PRO A 753 -29.97 3.84 8.99
C PRO A 753 -29.29 4.50 7.79
N SER A 754 -30.10 5.00 6.88
CA SER A 754 -29.69 5.80 5.73
C SER A 754 -28.87 7.02 6.19
N ASN A 755 -27.52 6.92 6.18
CA ASN A 755 -26.63 7.99 6.66
C ASN A 755 -27.00 9.32 5.97
N PRO A 756 -27.35 10.37 6.71
CA PRO A 756 -27.92 11.61 6.14
C PRO A 756 -26.90 12.50 5.43
N LEU A 757 -25.62 12.12 5.38
CA LEU A 757 -24.58 12.90 4.73
C LEU A 757 -24.33 12.40 3.31
N LYS A 758 -24.74 13.20 2.32
CA LYS A 758 -24.01 13.26 1.05
C LYS A 758 -22.61 13.78 1.41
N LEU A 759 -21.62 12.90 1.52
CA LEU A 759 -20.26 13.28 1.21
C LEU A 759 -20.29 13.79 -0.23
N GLY A 760 -20.35 15.10 -0.40
CA GLY A 760 -20.08 15.69 -1.70
C GLY A 760 -18.69 15.21 -2.07
N ASN A 761 -18.59 14.46 -3.17
CA ASN A 761 -17.32 14.15 -3.80
C ASN A 761 -16.62 15.48 -4.07
N GLY A 762 -15.74 15.89 -3.16
CA GLY A 762 -14.68 16.84 -3.44
C GLY A 762 -13.63 16.08 -4.21
N GLU A 763 -13.70 16.18 -5.53
CA GLU A 763 -12.48 16.14 -6.36
C GLU A 763 -11.51 17.23 -5.91
#